data_AF-A0A535HSQ1-F1
#
_entry.id   AF-A0A535HSQ1-F1
#
_cell.length_a   1.000
_cell.length_b   1.000
_cell.length_c   1.000
_cell.angle_alpha   90.00
_cell.angle_beta   90.00
_cell.angle_gamma   90.00
#
_symmetry.space_group_name_H-M   'P 1'
#
loop_
_entity.id
_entity.type
_entity.pdbx_description
1 polymer ?
#
loop_
_entity_poly.entity_id
_entity_poly.type
_entity_poly.pdbx_seq_one_letter_code
_entity_poly.pdbx_strand_id
1 'polypeptide(L)'
;MIRLNRWVIGTVIAVIIGALFVDGYSYIYRYAIKGVGSGGSLPNHAATGQPADRNPHIGSFDLFIHKGLDIQGGSELTIAICRGFNDPPGTNCRTGLPPSVSLDTAQRDTVTVLAQRVNRLGVSEATVQAQGSDQVLVQLPGVDIATAVKTLGTTSKLYFATAVQGAPNRKDPKFLADQQNLYDPAQFAQTNLYPSGYHWKIDNALQAADVTSASATLDQVGQPAVSISFNAAGADEWSKITTAAFQQQQGTPQNRVAIFLDNQVITAPNVIQPSSSQTQITGIGTQDQASTLADQISAGALPATIAPIQSSSVSATLGQDTVRKSLIAGLVGFIVIILFMVGYYRFPGLLAGVALLCYAGIVLALYKVVPVTITLAGLAGFVLSVGMAVDANVLIFERTRDELRHGRPVSLAVDAGFRRAFPAIRDSNISTLIACFFLYIFGSSVVKGFALTLAIGVMVSFFSAVTITRALFAFVLQRNVGRNPRLYTEIHEEYEERPPGGRFDIVRSRNLWFAGSIAIIIPGILAILIWGFRLGLDFAGGNRIDATLNRPTTQSQVAATARRVAADLQPEVQAEDNNRFSIRTLPSAITRVTQIDDALAKDYGIKSVGGKPQIQLETVGPTIASSLVRSAIILVLVSSVAIALYLAYQFRGRGISAWRFSVCTFFKLLHDVFVLAGIWAIIGHFSSIAQVDSLFVTALLTSVAFSIHDTIVVFDRIRENLRVGPRFTFDQTINLSTAQTMTRSLNTALTVTFVLLALVLFGGESIRGFVLALLIGIITGTYSSIFNASTLLVAWHTVDEMRPGAAPPGRRAPRRIERRVAV
;
A
#
# COMPACT_ATOMS: atom_id res chain seq x y z
N MET A 1 12.42 2.01 -42.63
CA MET A 1 12.59 3.43 -42.27
C MET A 1 11.47 3.81 -41.32
N ILE A 2 11.80 4.33 -40.14
CA ILE A 2 10.83 4.87 -39.19
C ILE A 2 10.15 6.07 -39.86
N ARG A 3 8.98 5.84 -40.48
CA ARG A 3 8.19 6.92 -41.05
C ARG A 3 7.48 7.65 -39.92
N LEU A 4 7.54 8.99 -39.95
CA LEU A 4 6.69 9.86 -39.13
C LEU A 4 5.23 9.56 -39.49
N ASN A 5 4.56 8.70 -38.72
CA ASN A 5 3.12 8.55 -38.85
C ASN A 5 2.48 9.79 -38.21
N ARG A 6 1.80 10.62 -39.00
CA ARG A 6 1.14 11.86 -38.53
C ARG A 6 0.19 11.57 -37.36
N TRP A 7 -0.44 10.39 -37.34
CA TRP A 7 -1.26 9.94 -36.24
C TRP A 7 -0.47 9.73 -34.95
N VAL A 8 0.71 9.09 -35.01
CA VAL A 8 1.55 8.84 -33.82
C VAL A 8 2.03 10.16 -33.21
N ILE A 9 2.43 11.11 -34.05
CA ILE A 9 2.86 12.44 -33.59
C ILE A 9 1.68 13.20 -32.99
N GLY A 10 0.52 13.17 -33.65
CA GLY A 10 -0.71 13.76 -33.15
C GLY A 10 -1.08 13.21 -31.78
N THR A 11 -0.99 11.89 -31.59
CA THR A 11 -1.20 11.24 -30.28
C THR A 11 -0.19 11.71 -29.24
N VAL A 12 1.11 11.75 -29.56
CA VAL A 12 2.14 12.22 -28.62
C VAL A 12 1.89 13.67 -28.20
N ILE A 13 1.62 14.56 -29.16
CA ILE A 13 1.33 15.96 -28.88
C ILE A 13 0.06 16.10 -28.04
N ALA A 14 -1.02 15.40 -28.40
CA ALA A 14 -2.27 15.44 -27.67
C ALA A 14 -2.12 14.95 -26.22
N VAL A 15 -1.37 13.87 -26.00
CA VAL A 15 -1.10 13.34 -24.65
C VAL A 15 -0.24 14.32 -23.84
N ILE A 16 0.81 14.90 -24.42
CA ILE A 16 1.68 15.87 -23.72
C ILE A 16 0.90 17.14 -23.39
N ILE A 17 0.14 17.69 -24.34
CA ILE A 17 -0.71 18.88 -24.12
C ILE A 17 -1.77 18.58 -23.07
N GLY A 18 -2.42 17.42 -23.13
CA GLY A 18 -3.39 16.99 -22.13
C GLY A 18 -2.78 16.90 -20.73
N ALA A 19 -1.59 16.31 -20.59
CA ALA A 19 -0.88 16.25 -19.32
C ALA A 19 -0.51 17.66 -18.79
N LEU A 20 0.05 18.52 -19.65
CA LEU A 20 0.36 19.91 -19.29
C LEU A 20 -0.89 20.71 -18.93
N PHE A 21 -2.02 20.46 -19.60
CA PHE A 21 -3.29 21.10 -19.30
C PHE A 21 -3.80 20.68 -17.93
N VAL A 22 -3.83 19.37 -17.63
CA VAL A 22 -4.22 18.84 -16.32
C VAL A 22 -3.34 19.42 -15.21
N ASP A 23 -2.02 19.39 -15.41
CA ASP A 23 -1.08 19.88 -14.42
C ASP A 23 -1.17 21.40 -14.24
N GLY A 24 -1.19 22.15 -15.34
CA GLY A 24 -1.28 23.60 -15.37
C GLY A 24 -2.60 24.11 -14.79
N TYR A 25 -3.74 23.51 -15.17
CA TYR A 25 -5.06 23.86 -14.65
C TYR A 25 -5.11 23.73 -13.13
N SER A 26 -4.64 22.59 -12.59
CA SER A 26 -4.62 22.37 -11.14
C SER A 26 -3.79 23.43 -10.39
N TYR A 27 -2.70 23.90 -10.99
CA TYR A 27 -1.83 24.94 -10.42
C TYR A 27 -2.47 26.32 -10.51
N ILE A 28 -2.99 26.70 -11.67
CA ILE A 28 -3.65 27.98 -11.92
C ILE A 28 -4.89 28.13 -11.03
N TYR A 29 -5.72 27.09 -10.93
CA TYR A 29 -6.91 27.08 -10.07
C TYR A 29 -6.55 27.36 -8.61
N ARG A 30 -5.51 26.67 -8.08
CA ARG A 30 -5.03 26.90 -6.70
C ARG A 30 -4.44 28.30 -6.50
N TYR A 31 -3.72 28.82 -7.50
CA TYR A 31 -3.18 30.18 -7.46
C TYR A 31 -4.30 31.23 -7.49
N ALA A 32 -5.30 31.06 -8.36
CA ALA A 32 -6.45 31.96 -8.48
C ALA A 32 -7.27 32.02 -7.18
N ILE A 33 -7.47 30.88 -6.50
CA ILE A 33 -8.21 30.84 -5.22
C ILE A 33 -7.38 31.40 -4.06
N LYS A 34 -6.08 31.07 -3.96
CA LYS A 34 -5.20 31.62 -2.91
C LYS A 34 -4.93 33.12 -3.09
N GLY A 35 -4.97 33.62 -4.32
CA GLY A 35 -4.79 35.05 -4.65
C GLY A 35 -5.93 35.96 -4.17
N VAL A 36 -7.07 35.41 -3.73
CA VAL A 36 -8.21 36.18 -3.18
C VAL A 36 -8.03 36.49 -1.67
N GLY A 37 -6.95 36.03 -1.03
CA GLY A 37 -6.78 36.08 0.43
C GLY A 37 -5.60 36.88 0.98
N SER A 38 -4.96 37.77 0.23
CA SER A 38 -3.87 38.61 0.76
C SER A 38 -3.99 40.07 0.33
N GLY A 39 -4.88 40.81 1.01
CA GLY A 39 -4.92 42.26 0.98
C GLY A 39 -6.32 42.83 0.72
N GLY A 40 -6.95 43.36 1.77
CA GLY A 40 -8.17 44.17 1.66
C GLY A 40 -9.41 43.51 2.26
N SER A 41 -10.03 44.24 3.19
CA SER A 41 -11.32 44.00 3.82
C SER A 41 -12.37 43.30 2.94
N LEU A 42 -12.95 42.23 3.49
CA LEU A 42 -14.11 41.49 2.98
C LEU A 42 -15.26 42.42 2.55
N PRO A 43 -15.91 42.10 1.42
CA PRO A 43 -17.35 42.28 1.28
C PRO A 43 -18.03 40.90 1.17
N ASN A 44 -18.80 40.57 2.21
CA ASN A 44 -19.98 39.71 2.22
C ASN A 44 -20.10 38.60 1.15
N HIS A 45 -19.64 37.40 1.51
CA HIS A 45 -20.07 36.17 0.86
C HIS A 45 -21.47 35.75 1.36
N ALA A 46 -22.51 36.39 0.82
CA ALA A 46 -23.91 36.04 1.07
C ALA A 46 -24.68 35.60 -0.19
N ALA A 47 -24.02 35.38 -1.34
CA ALA A 47 -24.73 35.15 -2.61
C ALA A 47 -24.55 33.77 -3.28
N THR A 48 -23.72 32.86 -2.77
CA THR A 48 -23.52 31.54 -3.43
C THR A 48 -23.43 30.31 -2.52
N GLY A 49 -23.45 30.45 -1.19
CA GLY A 49 -23.59 29.31 -0.27
C GLY A 49 -22.58 28.17 -0.41
N GLN A 50 -21.42 28.37 -1.05
CA GLN A 50 -20.41 27.31 -1.23
C GLN A 50 -19.12 27.63 -0.43
N PRO A 51 -18.58 26.64 0.30
CA PRO A 51 -17.41 26.84 1.16
C PRO A 51 -16.12 27.08 0.36
N ALA A 52 -15.21 27.85 0.97
CA ALA A 52 -13.99 28.43 0.38
C ALA A 52 -12.88 27.43 -0.01
N ASP A 53 -13.13 26.12 0.00
CA ASP A 53 -12.10 25.08 -0.12
C ASP A 53 -12.46 24.00 -1.16
N ARG A 54 -13.07 24.40 -2.29
CA ARG A 54 -13.31 23.45 -3.38
C ARG A 54 -12.00 23.11 -4.07
N ASN A 55 -11.60 21.85 -4.00
CA ASN A 55 -10.54 21.26 -4.79
C ASN A 55 -10.71 21.58 -6.30
N PRO A 56 -9.61 21.64 -7.08
CA PRO A 56 -9.69 21.85 -8.53
C PRO A 56 -10.55 20.76 -9.15
N HIS A 57 -11.56 21.13 -9.92
CA HIS A 57 -12.44 20.19 -10.58
C HIS A 57 -12.76 20.66 -12.01
N ILE A 58 -13.06 19.71 -12.90
CA ILE A 58 -13.60 19.96 -14.24
C ILE A 58 -14.84 19.07 -14.40
N GLY A 59 -16.03 19.69 -14.42
CA GLY A 59 -17.29 18.95 -14.40
C GLY A 59 -17.42 18.13 -13.11
N SER A 60 -17.55 16.80 -13.23
CA SER A 60 -17.59 15.86 -12.11
C SER A 60 -16.22 15.28 -11.73
N PHE A 61 -15.13 15.69 -12.39
CA PHE A 61 -13.79 15.16 -12.14
C PHE A 61 -13.01 16.07 -11.21
N ASP A 62 -12.58 15.50 -10.10
CA ASP A 62 -11.65 16.11 -9.17
C ASP A 62 -10.21 15.97 -9.66
N LEU A 63 -9.51 17.10 -9.82
CA LEU A 63 -8.17 17.24 -10.38
C LEU A 63 -7.14 17.56 -9.30
N PHE A 64 -6.94 16.60 -8.40
CA PHE A 64 -5.91 16.67 -7.38
C PHE A 64 -5.34 15.30 -7.07
N ILE A 65 -4.15 15.29 -6.47
CA ILE A 65 -3.51 14.07 -6.01
C ILE A 65 -4.14 13.68 -4.67
N HIS A 66 -4.82 12.55 -4.63
CA HIS A 66 -5.36 11.96 -3.41
C HIS A 66 -4.19 11.46 -2.56
N LYS A 67 -4.14 11.83 -1.28
CA LYS A 67 -3.03 11.49 -0.40
C LYS A 67 -3.44 10.37 0.55
N GLY A 68 -2.52 9.45 0.80
CA GLY A 68 -2.66 8.45 1.86
C GLY A 68 -2.51 9.07 3.24
N LEU A 69 -3.03 8.38 4.26
CA LEU A 69 -2.94 8.81 5.66
C LEU A 69 -1.51 8.96 6.14
N ASP A 70 -0.61 8.14 5.62
CA ASP A 70 0.83 8.21 5.88
C ASP A 70 1.51 9.46 5.32
N ILE A 71 0.85 10.19 4.41
CA ILE A 71 1.28 11.49 3.89
C ILE A 71 0.57 12.64 4.59
N GLN A 72 -0.76 12.60 4.65
CA GLN A 72 -1.58 13.73 5.11
C GLN A 72 -1.83 13.74 6.62
N GLY A 73 -1.57 12.62 7.29
CA GLY A 73 -1.93 12.38 8.68
C GLY A 73 -3.42 12.08 8.85
N GLY A 74 -3.77 11.49 9.99
CA GLY A 74 -5.12 11.05 10.30
C GLY A 74 -5.13 9.69 10.99
N SER A 75 -6.30 9.06 11.04
CA SER A 75 -6.51 7.78 11.71
C SER A 75 -7.07 6.72 10.76
N GLU A 76 -6.47 5.54 10.82
CA GLU A 76 -6.94 4.32 10.15
C GLU A 76 -7.49 3.36 11.22
N LEU A 77 -8.66 2.79 10.97
CA LEU A 77 -9.27 1.77 11.82
C LEU A 77 -9.69 0.58 10.97
N THR A 78 -9.21 -0.60 11.34
CA THR A 78 -9.75 -1.86 10.85
C THR A 78 -10.72 -2.38 11.90
N ILE A 79 -11.99 -2.44 11.53
CA ILE A 79 -13.10 -2.81 12.39
C ILE A 79 -13.56 -4.21 11.97
N ALA A 80 -13.53 -5.19 12.88
CA ALA A 80 -14.11 -6.50 12.63
C ALA A 80 -15.56 -6.57 13.09
N ILE A 81 -16.33 -7.38 12.36
CA ILE A 81 -17.68 -7.75 12.73
C ILE A 81 -17.60 -8.96 13.66
N CYS A 82 -18.15 -8.83 14.86
CA CYS A 82 -18.15 -9.89 15.86
C CYS A 82 -19.01 -11.07 15.41
N ARG A 83 -18.43 -12.28 15.44
CA ARG A 83 -19.15 -13.53 15.08
C ARG A 83 -19.63 -14.32 16.30
N GLY A 84 -19.20 -13.93 17.49
CA GLY A 84 -19.56 -14.57 18.74
C GLY A 84 -18.74 -14.05 19.91
N PHE A 85 -18.77 -14.79 21.01
CA PHE A 85 -17.94 -14.49 22.17
C PHE A 85 -16.46 -14.63 21.82
N ASN A 86 -15.69 -13.54 21.98
CA ASN A 86 -14.26 -13.48 21.67
C ASN A 86 -13.91 -13.95 20.24
N ASP A 87 -14.78 -13.63 19.26
CA ASP A 87 -14.54 -13.90 17.85
C ASP A 87 -14.72 -12.61 17.02
N PRO A 88 -13.61 -12.00 16.53
CA PRO A 88 -12.25 -12.55 16.46
C PRO A 88 -11.53 -12.68 17.82
N PRO A 89 -10.64 -13.67 18.02
CA PRO A 89 -9.84 -13.81 19.24
C PRO A 89 -9.09 -12.53 19.64
N GLY A 90 -9.12 -12.20 20.93
CA GLY A 90 -8.46 -11.01 21.50
C GLY A 90 -9.32 -9.75 21.47
N THR A 91 -10.60 -9.87 21.10
CA THR A 91 -11.58 -8.77 21.12
C THR A 91 -12.50 -8.87 22.32
N ASN A 92 -13.18 -7.78 22.63
CA ASN A 92 -14.26 -7.73 23.62
C ASN A 92 -15.63 -8.12 23.03
N CYS A 93 -15.65 -8.80 21.88
CA CYS A 93 -16.88 -9.29 21.25
C CYS A 93 -17.64 -10.21 22.21
N ARG A 94 -18.92 -9.92 22.45
CA ARG A 94 -19.79 -10.71 23.33
C ARG A 94 -20.88 -11.46 22.59
N THR A 95 -21.35 -10.88 21.50
CA THR A 95 -22.49 -11.35 20.71
C THR A 95 -22.09 -11.52 19.26
N GLY A 96 -22.64 -12.54 18.61
CA GLY A 96 -22.44 -12.81 17.20
C GLY A 96 -23.50 -12.15 16.30
N LEU A 97 -23.47 -12.50 15.02
CA LEU A 97 -24.47 -12.04 14.06
C LEU A 97 -25.87 -12.56 14.43
N PRO A 98 -26.93 -11.77 14.20
CA PRO A 98 -28.29 -12.27 14.25
C PRO A 98 -28.46 -13.47 13.29
N PRO A 99 -29.23 -14.52 13.65
CA PRO A 99 -29.39 -15.72 12.81
C PRO A 99 -29.93 -15.44 11.40
N SER A 100 -30.62 -14.31 11.21
CA SER A 100 -31.23 -13.88 9.94
C SER A 100 -30.28 -13.13 9.00
N VAL A 101 -29.06 -12.77 9.44
CA VAL A 101 -28.16 -11.89 8.68
C VAL A 101 -26.88 -12.63 8.30
N SER A 102 -26.58 -12.67 7.00
CA SER A 102 -25.31 -13.23 6.53
C SER A 102 -24.16 -12.26 6.78
N LEU A 103 -22.93 -12.77 6.93
CA LEU A 103 -21.74 -11.96 7.20
C LEU A 103 -21.48 -10.90 6.11
N ASP A 104 -21.70 -11.26 4.85
CA ASP A 104 -21.57 -10.37 3.70
C ASP A 104 -22.62 -9.24 3.71
N THR A 105 -23.86 -9.55 4.11
CA THR A 105 -24.91 -8.54 4.31
C THR A 105 -24.56 -7.60 5.47
N ALA A 106 -24.18 -8.17 6.62
CA ALA A 106 -23.74 -7.39 7.76
C ALA A 106 -22.56 -6.47 7.42
N GLN A 107 -21.61 -6.92 6.60
CA GLN A 107 -20.48 -6.12 6.17
C GLN A 107 -20.89 -4.95 5.27
N ARG A 108 -21.74 -5.18 4.27
CA ARG A 108 -22.24 -4.10 3.40
C ARG A 108 -23.03 -3.05 4.18
N ASP A 109 -23.89 -3.49 5.10
CA ASP A 109 -24.69 -2.61 5.94
C ASP A 109 -23.80 -1.82 6.92
N THR A 110 -22.79 -2.48 7.50
CA THR A 110 -21.77 -1.83 8.35
C THR A 110 -20.99 -0.77 7.57
N VAL A 111 -20.56 -1.05 6.34
CA VAL A 111 -19.90 -0.07 5.47
C VAL A 111 -20.80 1.14 5.23
N THR A 112 -22.08 0.92 4.97
CA THR A 112 -23.06 1.99 4.71
C THR A 112 -23.24 2.89 5.94
N VAL A 113 -23.46 2.29 7.11
CA VAL A 113 -23.62 3.03 8.38
C VAL A 113 -22.34 3.78 8.75
N LEU A 114 -21.18 3.13 8.67
CA LEU A 114 -19.90 3.78 8.95
C LEU A 114 -19.63 4.93 7.97
N ALA A 115 -19.91 4.77 6.67
CA ALA A 115 -19.80 5.86 5.70
C ALA A 115 -20.68 7.07 6.08
N GLN A 116 -21.90 6.84 6.55
CA GLN A 116 -22.77 7.92 7.03
C GLN A 116 -22.23 8.60 8.30
N ARG A 117 -21.65 7.85 9.24
CA ARG A 117 -21.00 8.43 10.45
C ARG A 117 -19.80 9.27 10.07
N VAL A 118 -18.98 8.77 9.16
CA VAL A 118 -17.80 9.45 8.64
C VAL A 118 -18.17 10.75 7.93
N ASN A 119 -19.21 10.74 7.09
CA ASN A 119 -19.69 11.94 6.41
C ASN A 119 -20.15 13.02 7.39
N ARG A 120 -20.76 12.64 8.52
CA ARG A 120 -21.19 13.58 9.58
C ARG A 120 -20.03 14.20 10.36
N LEU A 121 -18.88 13.54 10.44
CA LEU A 121 -17.67 14.14 11.00
C LEU A 121 -17.14 15.31 10.15
N GLY A 122 -17.71 15.55 8.96
CA GLY A 122 -17.26 16.62 8.06
C GLY A 122 -15.89 16.35 7.45
N VAL A 123 -15.44 15.09 7.45
CA VAL A 123 -14.11 14.69 6.99
C VAL A 123 -14.13 14.53 5.48
N SER A 124 -13.40 15.39 4.79
CA SER A 124 -13.16 15.25 3.36
C SER A 124 -12.24 14.05 3.07
N GLU A 125 -12.50 13.33 1.98
CA GLU A 125 -11.65 12.22 1.47
C GLU A 125 -11.55 11.00 2.41
N ALA A 126 -12.47 10.86 3.37
CA ALA A 126 -12.52 9.66 4.17
C ALA A 126 -12.99 8.46 3.35
N THR A 127 -12.38 7.30 3.59
CA THR A 127 -12.70 6.07 2.85
C THR A 127 -13.20 5.00 3.81
N VAL A 128 -14.34 4.40 3.49
CA VAL A 128 -14.91 3.25 4.20
C VAL A 128 -15.05 2.12 3.20
N GLN A 129 -14.33 1.02 3.42
CA GLN A 129 -14.28 -0.09 2.48
C GLN A 129 -14.33 -1.44 3.21
N ALA A 130 -15.01 -2.41 2.63
CA ALA A 130 -14.92 -3.79 3.08
C ALA A 130 -13.48 -4.31 2.91
N GLN A 131 -12.97 -5.01 3.93
CA GLN A 131 -11.68 -5.68 3.91
C GLN A 131 -11.88 -7.15 4.29
N GLY A 132 -11.43 -8.06 3.42
CA GLY A 132 -11.68 -9.50 3.62
C GLY A 132 -13.18 -9.83 3.70
N SER A 133 -13.52 -10.87 4.43
CA SER A 133 -14.91 -11.37 4.56
C SER A 133 -15.69 -10.75 5.72
N ASP A 134 -15.01 -10.16 6.71
CA ASP A 134 -15.60 -9.81 8.01
C ASP A 134 -15.04 -8.51 8.62
N GLN A 135 -14.28 -7.73 7.85
CA GLN A 135 -13.67 -6.49 8.34
C GLN A 135 -14.08 -5.30 7.49
N VAL A 136 -14.03 -4.11 8.09
CA VAL A 136 -14.25 -2.84 7.42
C VAL A 136 -13.07 -1.94 7.76
N LEU A 137 -12.38 -1.49 6.72
CA LEU A 137 -11.32 -0.50 6.81
C LEU A 137 -11.95 0.89 6.74
N VAL A 138 -11.64 1.72 7.74
CA VAL A 138 -11.99 3.13 7.76
C VAL A 138 -10.71 3.96 7.80
N GLN A 139 -10.62 4.95 6.91
CA GLN A 139 -9.53 5.92 6.90
C GLN A 139 -10.10 7.33 7.03
N LEU A 140 -9.60 8.07 8.01
CA LEU A 140 -10.06 9.41 8.38
C LEU A 140 -8.89 10.40 8.31
N PRO A 141 -8.73 11.10 7.18
CA PRO A 141 -7.74 12.16 7.04
C PRO A 141 -7.92 13.25 8.12
N GLY A 142 -6.85 13.61 8.80
CA GLY A 142 -6.85 14.72 9.76
C GLY A 142 -7.63 14.52 11.07
N VAL A 143 -8.25 13.36 11.29
CA VAL A 143 -8.96 13.02 12.54
C VAL A 143 -8.06 12.22 13.46
N ASP A 144 -8.05 12.57 14.76
CA ASP A 144 -7.33 11.80 15.76
C ASP A 144 -7.98 10.43 16.03
N ILE A 145 -7.18 9.47 16.47
CA ILE A 145 -7.66 8.11 16.66
C ILE A 145 -8.65 7.97 17.82
N ALA A 146 -8.56 8.81 18.86
CA ALA A 146 -9.45 8.75 20.02
C ALA A 146 -10.89 9.12 19.63
N THR A 147 -11.05 10.19 18.87
CA THR A 147 -12.29 10.69 18.29
C THR A 147 -12.85 9.69 17.29
N ALA A 148 -12.00 9.12 16.44
CA ALA A 148 -12.40 8.11 15.48
C ALA A 148 -12.94 6.84 16.16
N VAL A 149 -12.23 6.29 17.15
CA VAL A 149 -12.69 5.11 17.91
C VAL A 149 -13.97 5.43 18.69
N LYS A 150 -14.08 6.61 19.30
CA LYS A 150 -15.28 7.03 20.03
C LYS A 150 -16.52 7.12 19.13
N THR A 151 -16.34 7.61 17.91
CA THR A 151 -17.47 7.85 16.98
C THR A 151 -17.83 6.60 16.18
N LEU A 152 -16.82 5.82 15.74
CA LEU A 152 -16.99 4.70 14.82
C LEU A 152 -16.92 3.33 15.49
N GLY A 153 -16.28 3.22 16.66
CA GLY A 153 -16.13 1.97 17.39
C GLY A 153 -17.33 1.59 18.26
N THR A 154 -18.40 2.39 18.25
CA THR A 154 -19.65 2.10 18.97
C THR A 154 -20.66 1.44 18.04
N THR A 155 -21.48 0.52 18.54
CA THR A 155 -22.56 -0.09 17.72
C THR A 155 -23.70 0.91 17.56
N SER A 156 -23.89 1.76 18.59
CA SER A 156 -24.96 2.76 18.72
C SER A 156 -26.34 2.13 18.61
N LYS A 157 -26.53 0.92 19.15
CA LYS A 157 -27.85 0.29 19.23
C LYS A 157 -28.67 0.97 20.33
N LEU A 158 -29.76 1.60 19.93
CA LEU A 158 -30.71 2.24 20.83
C LEU A 158 -31.71 1.21 21.35
N TYR A 159 -31.93 1.17 22.66
CA TYR A 159 -33.00 0.38 23.27
C TYR A 159 -33.82 1.22 24.23
N PHE A 160 -35.10 0.89 24.33
CA PHE A 160 -36.03 1.51 25.25
C PHE A 160 -36.49 0.48 26.26
N ALA A 161 -36.55 0.87 27.53
CA ALA A 161 -36.82 -0.07 28.60
C ALA A 161 -37.75 0.53 29.67
N THR A 162 -38.58 -0.33 30.23
CA THR A 162 -39.53 0.02 31.30
C THR A 162 -39.06 -0.54 32.65
N ALA A 163 -39.44 0.11 33.75
CA ALA A 163 -38.99 -0.31 35.06
C ALA A 163 -39.74 -1.56 35.56
N VAL A 164 -38.97 -2.52 36.09
CA VAL A 164 -39.46 -3.75 36.71
C VAL A 164 -38.88 -3.88 38.11
N GLN A 165 -39.67 -4.39 39.04
CA GLN A 165 -39.26 -4.57 40.43
C GLN A 165 -38.15 -5.64 40.54
N GLY A 166 -37.12 -5.33 41.32
CA GLY A 166 -35.92 -6.14 41.52
C GLY A 166 -34.66 -5.30 41.31
N ALA A 167 -33.71 -5.35 42.24
CA ALA A 167 -32.44 -4.62 42.09
C ALA A 167 -31.55 -5.26 41.00
N PRO A 168 -30.71 -4.47 40.29
CA PRO A 168 -29.81 -5.00 39.27
C PRO A 168 -28.84 -6.03 39.86
N ASN A 169 -28.88 -7.27 39.36
CA ASN A 169 -28.07 -8.37 39.86
C ASN A 169 -27.54 -9.25 38.72
N ARG A 170 -26.22 -9.22 38.52
CA ARG A 170 -25.52 -9.97 37.45
C ARG A 170 -25.62 -11.50 37.57
N LYS A 171 -26.05 -12.01 38.72
CA LYS A 171 -26.24 -13.44 38.96
C LYS A 171 -27.69 -13.88 38.81
N ASP A 172 -28.62 -12.95 38.66
CA ASP A 172 -30.04 -13.25 38.50
C ASP A 172 -30.35 -13.52 37.01
N PRO A 173 -30.77 -14.74 36.63
CA PRO A 173 -31.13 -15.05 35.26
C PRO A 173 -32.26 -14.17 34.71
N LYS A 174 -33.20 -13.73 35.57
CA LYS A 174 -34.31 -12.88 35.16
C LYS A 174 -33.81 -11.50 34.76
N PHE A 175 -32.94 -10.89 35.57
CA PHE A 175 -32.27 -9.63 35.24
C PHE A 175 -31.49 -9.72 33.92
N LEU A 176 -30.72 -10.80 33.73
CA LEU A 176 -29.94 -11.01 32.50
C LEU A 176 -30.85 -11.14 31.26
N ALA A 177 -32.02 -11.77 31.41
CA ALA A 177 -33.02 -11.88 30.35
C ALA A 177 -33.73 -10.53 30.09
N ASP A 178 -34.19 -9.84 31.13
CA ASP A 178 -34.90 -8.56 31.04
C ASP A 178 -34.02 -7.47 30.41
N GLN A 179 -32.70 -7.45 30.67
CA GLN A 179 -31.74 -6.54 30.02
C GLN A 179 -31.02 -7.14 28.81
N GLN A 180 -31.32 -8.37 28.43
CA GLN A 180 -30.66 -9.06 27.31
C GLN A 180 -29.12 -9.06 27.40
N ASN A 181 -28.56 -9.12 28.62
CA ASN A 181 -27.12 -8.96 28.92
C ASN A 181 -26.51 -7.58 28.56
N LEU A 182 -27.32 -6.55 28.34
CA LEU A 182 -26.89 -5.18 28.04
C LEU A 182 -26.88 -4.35 29.32
N TYR A 183 -25.74 -4.32 30.02
CA TYR A 183 -25.58 -3.54 31.24
C TYR A 183 -24.13 -3.14 31.51
N ASP A 184 -23.97 -2.00 32.19
CA ASP A 184 -22.72 -1.53 32.78
C ASP A 184 -22.80 -1.58 34.31
N PRO A 185 -22.05 -2.48 34.98
CA PRO A 185 -22.06 -2.57 36.44
C PRO A 185 -21.66 -1.30 37.17
N ALA A 186 -20.91 -0.39 36.51
CA ALA A 186 -20.54 0.91 37.10
C ALA A 186 -21.75 1.84 37.26
N GLN A 187 -22.85 1.60 36.53
CA GLN A 187 -24.07 2.41 36.59
C GLN A 187 -25.05 1.97 37.69
N PHE A 188 -24.89 0.78 38.28
CA PHE A 188 -25.85 0.26 39.25
C PHE A 188 -25.95 1.08 40.54
N ALA A 189 -24.89 1.81 40.89
CA ALA A 189 -24.89 2.72 42.04
C ALA A 189 -25.51 4.09 41.73
N GLN A 190 -25.76 4.40 40.46
CA GLN A 190 -26.24 5.71 40.01
C GLN A 190 -27.77 5.73 40.08
N THR A 191 -28.34 6.27 41.16
CA THR A 191 -29.79 6.24 41.44
C THR A 191 -30.64 7.04 40.45
N ASN A 192 -30.04 7.96 39.70
CA ASN A 192 -30.66 8.66 38.57
C ASN A 192 -30.87 7.75 37.35
N LEU A 193 -30.01 6.75 37.15
CA LEU A 193 -30.10 5.79 36.04
C LEU A 193 -30.75 4.46 36.46
N TYR A 194 -30.48 3.98 37.67
CA TYR A 194 -31.05 2.76 38.24
C TYR A 194 -31.78 3.09 39.56
N PRO A 195 -33.12 3.24 39.54
CA PRO A 195 -33.88 3.51 40.74
C PRO A 195 -33.77 2.38 41.77
N SER A 196 -33.72 2.73 43.06
CA SER A 196 -33.54 1.76 44.14
C SER A 196 -34.65 0.70 44.14
N GLY A 197 -34.26 -0.57 44.08
CA GLY A 197 -35.18 -1.70 44.08
C GLY A 197 -35.80 -2.03 42.71
N TYR A 198 -35.36 -1.37 41.63
CA TYR A 198 -35.83 -1.61 40.27
C TYR A 198 -34.67 -1.84 39.30
N HIS A 199 -34.98 -2.51 38.21
CA HIS A 199 -34.12 -2.65 37.04
C HIS A 199 -34.96 -2.45 35.78
N TRP A 200 -34.29 -2.38 34.64
CA TRP A 200 -34.93 -2.12 33.36
C TRP A 200 -35.22 -3.41 32.61
N LYS A 201 -36.39 -3.49 31.99
CA LYS A 201 -36.75 -4.52 31.01
C LYS A 201 -36.82 -3.91 29.63
N ILE A 202 -35.94 -4.35 28.74
CA ILE A 202 -35.86 -3.86 27.36
C ILE A 202 -37.07 -4.35 26.57
N ASP A 203 -37.66 -3.43 25.82
CA ASP A 203 -38.73 -3.74 24.88
C ASP A 203 -38.18 -4.36 23.60
N ASN A 204 -38.71 -5.52 23.21
CA ASN A 204 -38.25 -6.26 22.02
C ASN A 204 -38.97 -5.83 20.74
N ALA A 205 -40.12 -5.16 20.87
CA ALA A 205 -40.97 -4.72 19.77
C ALA A 205 -40.52 -3.36 19.21
N LEU A 206 -39.91 -2.51 20.04
CA LEU A 206 -39.31 -1.24 19.60
C LEU A 206 -37.81 -1.39 19.35
N GLN A 207 -37.40 -1.36 18.08
CA GLN A 207 -36.01 -1.55 17.66
C GLN A 207 -35.35 -0.24 17.24
N ALA A 208 -34.01 -0.21 17.23
CA ALA A 208 -33.26 0.93 16.72
C ALA A 208 -33.58 1.25 15.24
N ALA A 209 -33.98 0.25 14.44
CA ALA A 209 -34.40 0.43 13.05
C ALA A 209 -35.72 1.21 12.91
N ASP A 210 -36.48 1.34 14.00
CA ASP A 210 -37.73 2.09 14.00
C ASP A 210 -37.53 3.60 14.17
N VAL A 211 -36.30 4.03 14.51
CA VAL A 211 -35.92 5.43 14.55
C VAL A 211 -35.53 5.90 13.15
N THR A 212 -36.20 6.94 12.66
CA THR A 212 -35.99 7.51 11.31
C THR A 212 -35.05 8.69 11.29
N SER A 213 -35.02 9.49 12.35
CA SER A 213 -34.13 10.65 12.47
C SER A 213 -33.91 11.03 13.93
N ALA A 214 -32.74 11.58 14.23
CA ALA A 214 -32.49 12.30 15.47
C ALA A 214 -31.82 13.65 15.24
N SER A 215 -32.06 14.62 16.11
CA SER A 215 -31.42 15.94 16.02
C SER A 215 -31.23 16.55 17.39
N ALA A 216 -30.07 17.13 17.63
CA ALA A 216 -29.85 17.94 18.83
C ALA A 216 -30.76 19.18 18.79
N THR A 217 -31.48 19.39 19.88
CA THR A 217 -32.41 20.50 20.08
C THR A 217 -32.24 21.04 21.50
N LEU A 218 -32.94 22.12 21.82
CA LEU A 218 -33.19 22.52 23.19
C LEU A 218 -34.58 22.02 23.61
N ASP A 219 -34.72 21.63 24.87
CA ASP A 219 -36.01 21.32 25.48
C ASP A 219 -36.80 22.60 25.81
N GLN A 220 -37.99 22.44 26.39
CA GLN A 220 -38.86 23.57 26.76
C GLN A 220 -38.26 24.52 27.80
N VAL A 221 -37.21 24.09 28.52
CA VAL A 221 -36.53 24.86 29.57
C VAL A 221 -35.17 25.39 29.06
N GLY A 222 -34.88 25.21 27.77
CA GLY A 222 -33.63 25.65 27.14
C GLY A 222 -32.43 24.76 27.44
N GLN A 223 -32.62 23.54 27.94
CA GLN A 223 -31.54 22.57 28.18
C GLN A 223 -31.30 21.71 26.93
N PRO A 224 -30.05 21.23 26.69
CA PRO A 224 -29.75 20.33 25.59
C PRO A 224 -30.60 19.04 25.62
N ALA A 225 -31.19 18.70 24.48
CA ALA A 225 -32.01 17.51 24.29
C ALA A 225 -31.79 16.90 22.91
N VAL A 226 -32.23 15.67 22.70
CA VAL A 226 -32.23 15.02 21.37
C VAL A 226 -33.65 14.69 20.97
N SER A 227 -34.12 15.32 19.90
CA SER A 227 -35.40 14.96 19.29
C SER A 227 -35.23 13.70 18.46
N ILE A 228 -36.16 12.75 18.56
CA ILE A 228 -36.20 11.48 17.83
C ILE A 228 -37.54 11.38 17.11
N SER A 229 -37.51 10.94 15.86
CA SER A 229 -38.71 10.58 15.09
C SER A 229 -38.73 9.08 14.80
N PHE A 230 -39.91 8.47 14.83
CA PHE A 230 -40.13 7.04 14.56
C PHE A 230 -40.81 6.80 13.21
N ASN A 231 -40.64 5.60 12.65
CA ASN A 231 -41.49 5.09 11.58
C ASN A 231 -42.89 4.73 12.13
N ALA A 232 -43.83 4.30 11.28
CA ALA A 232 -45.19 3.97 11.72
C ALA A 232 -45.23 2.86 12.79
N ALA A 233 -44.47 1.78 12.61
CA ALA A 233 -44.43 0.66 13.56
C ALA A 233 -43.85 1.08 14.92
N GLY A 234 -42.75 1.84 14.91
CA GLY A 234 -42.13 2.39 16.10
C GLY A 234 -43.02 3.40 16.82
N ALA A 235 -43.74 4.25 16.07
CA ALA A 235 -44.66 5.22 16.65
C ALA A 235 -45.81 4.54 17.40
N ASP A 236 -46.34 3.44 16.85
CA ASP A 236 -47.39 2.65 17.49
C ASP A 236 -46.89 2.00 18.79
N GLU A 237 -45.70 1.39 18.78
CA GLU A 237 -45.14 0.76 19.97
C GLU A 237 -44.70 1.79 21.03
N TRP A 238 -44.06 2.89 20.60
CA TRP A 238 -43.68 3.99 21.47
C TRP A 238 -44.89 4.65 22.15
N SER A 239 -46.01 4.77 21.44
CA SER A 239 -47.28 5.25 22.02
C SER A 239 -47.76 4.34 23.14
N LYS A 240 -47.65 3.01 23.01
CA LYS A 240 -48.03 2.07 24.08
C LYS A 240 -47.13 2.22 25.30
N ILE A 241 -45.80 2.25 25.09
CA ILE A 241 -44.80 2.38 26.16
C ILE A 241 -45.03 3.68 26.95
N THR A 242 -45.14 4.81 26.25
CA THR A 242 -45.30 6.11 26.91
C THR A 242 -46.67 6.27 27.56
N THR A 243 -47.74 5.73 26.98
CA THR A 243 -49.08 5.75 27.60
C THR A 243 -49.09 4.92 28.89
N ALA A 244 -48.50 3.72 28.88
CA ALA A 244 -48.41 2.87 30.06
C ALA A 244 -47.60 3.51 31.18
N ALA A 245 -46.47 4.14 30.86
CA ALA A 245 -45.64 4.87 31.83
C ALA A 245 -46.36 6.12 32.38
N PHE A 246 -47.09 6.85 31.53
CA PHE A 246 -47.84 8.05 31.94
C PHE A 246 -48.99 7.74 32.89
N GLN A 247 -49.61 6.54 32.81
CA GLN A 247 -50.64 6.08 33.74
C GLN A 247 -50.11 5.81 35.16
N GLN A 248 -48.79 5.66 35.32
CA GLN A 248 -48.16 5.47 36.63
C GLN A 248 -48.02 6.80 37.36
N GLN A 249 -47.93 6.75 38.69
CA GLN A 249 -47.76 7.95 39.51
C GLN A 249 -46.46 8.67 39.14
N GLN A 250 -46.55 9.97 38.86
CA GLN A 250 -45.41 10.84 38.52
C GLN A 250 -44.30 10.73 39.57
N GLY A 251 -43.05 10.60 39.10
CA GLY A 251 -41.87 10.47 39.97
C GLY A 251 -41.58 9.04 40.48
N THR A 252 -42.46 8.07 40.24
CA THR A 252 -42.17 6.65 40.51
C THR A 252 -41.22 6.05 39.47
N PRO A 253 -40.46 4.98 39.79
CA PRO A 253 -39.63 4.27 38.82
C PRO A 253 -40.42 3.79 37.60
N GLN A 254 -41.68 3.39 37.77
CA GLN A 254 -42.55 2.86 36.71
C GLN A 254 -43.04 3.95 35.73
N ASN A 255 -42.98 5.23 36.11
CA ASN A 255 -43.27 6.36 35.23
C ASN A 255 -42.08 6.73 34.32
N ARG A 256 -40.92 6.11 34.51
CA ARG A 256 -39.71 6.38 33.73
C ARG A 256 -39.57 5.40 32.58
N VAL A 257 -39.02 5.89 31.48
CA VAL A 257 -38.56 5.07 30.37
C VAL A 257 -37.06 5.26 30.26
N ALA A 258 -36.30 4.19 30.46
CA ALA A 258 -34.86 4.22 30.30
C ALA A 258 -34.47 4.06 28.83
N ILE A 259 -33.49 4.86 28.43
CA ILE A 259 -32.94 4.87 27.09
C ILE A 259 -31.51 4.37 27.17
N PHE A 260 -31.28 3.25 26.52
CA PHE A 260 -29.99 2.58 26.46
C PHE A 260 -29.34 2.89 25.12
N LEU A 261 -28.03 3.12 25.17
CA LEU A 261 -27.17 3.07 24.00
C LEU A 261 -26.12 1.99 24.24
N ASP A 262 -26.16 0.95 23.40
CA ASP A 262 -25.39 -0.27 23.57
C ASP A 262 -25.64 -0.91 24.96
N ASN A 263 -24.68 -0.84 25.89
CA ASN A 263 -24.78 -1.44 27.22
C ASN A 263 -25.02 -0.41 28.34
N GLN A 264 -25.13 0.87 28.00
CA GLN A 264 -25.20 1.96 28.98
C GLN A 264 -26.56 2.62 28.96
N VAL A 265 -27.11 2.87 30.14
CA VAL A 265 -28.26 3.78 30.30
C VAL A 265 -27.76 5.19 30.10
N ILE A 266 -28.26 5.89 29.07
CA ILE A 266 -27.89 7.28 28.78
C ILE A 266 -28.72 8.21 29.66
N THR A 267 -30.03 8.00 29.69
CA THR A 267 -30.98 8.78 30.49
C THR A 267 -32.18 7.91 30.87
N ALA A 268 -32.82 8.21 31.99
CA ALA A 268 -34.09 7.60 32.40
C ALA A 268 -35.13 8.68 32.78
N PRO A 269 -35.62 9.48 31.82
CA PRO A 269 -36.55 10.56 32.08
C PRO A 269 -37.95 10.07 32.51
N ASN A 270 -38.67 10.91 33.24
CA ASN A 270 -40.09 10.72 33.52
C ASN A 270 -40.92 10.99 32.26
N VAL A 271 -41.98 10.24 32.04
CA VAL A 271 -42.94 10.51 30.96
C VAL A 271 -43.95 11.56 31.43
N ILE A 272 -43.86 12.77 30.85
CA ILE A 272 -44.70 13.93 31.20
C ILE A 272 -45.98 13.97 30.35
N GLN A 273 -45.93 13.45 29.12
CA GLN A 273 -47.09 13.29 28.25
C GLN A 273 -46.89 12.07 27.33
N PRO A 274 -47.95 11.35 26.95
CA PRO A 274 -47.87 10.32 25.92
C PRO A 274 -47.34 10.91 24.61
N SER A 275 -46.51 10.15 23.90
CA SER A 275 -45.95 10.56 22.61
C SER A 275 -45.89 9.36 21.67
N SER A 276 -46.04 9.60 20.37
CA SER A 276 -46.04 8.54 19.34
C SER A 276 -44.91 8.76 18.33
N SER A 277 -45.13 9.62 17.34
CA SER A 277 -44.23 9.79 16.19
C SER A 277 -42.94 10.54 16.50
N GLN A 278 -42.95 11.42 17.50
CA GLN A 278 -41.79 12.21 17.92
C GLN A 278 -41.64 12.24 19.43
N THR A 279 -40.41 12.19 19.91
CA THR A 279 -40.07 12.33 21.33
C THR A 279 -38.79 13.13 21.54
N GLN A 280 -38.52 13.54 22.78
CA GLN A 280 -37.28 14.22 23.17
C GLN A 280 -36.59 13.46 24.29
N ILE A 281 -35.32 13.13 24.08
CA ILE A 281 -34.41 12.66 25.13
C ILE A 281 -33.91 13.87 25.89
N THR A 282 -34.31 13.99 27.16
CA THR A 282 -33.93 15.08 28.06
C THR A 282 -32.97 14.61 29.15
N GLY A 283 -32.33 15.55 29.84
CA GLY A 283 -31.32 15.23 30.87
C GLY A 283 -29.92 14.97 30.32
N ILE A 284 -29.64 15.47 29.11
CA ILE A 284 -28.31 15.43 28.50
C ILE A 284 -27.50 16.62 29.03
N GLY A 285 -26.26 16.38 29.43
CA GLY A 285 -25.45 17.37 30.15
C GLY A 285 -25.08 18.60 29.32
N THR A 286 -24.49 18.41 28.13
CA THR A 286 -24.00 19.52 27.30
C THR A 286 -24.54 19.45 25.86
N GLN A 287 -24.53 20.59 25.15
CA GLN A 287 -24.91 20.64 23.73
C GLN A 287 -24.04 19.72 22.86
N ASP A 288 -22.75 19.61 23.15
CA ASP A 288 -21.84 18.70 22.45
C ASP A 288 -22.22 17.23 22.69
N GLN A 289 -22.64 16.88 23.90
CA GLN A 289 -23.13 15.54 24.21
C GLN A 289 -24.44 15.25 23.48
N ALA A 290 -25.35 16.23 23.40
CA ALA A 290 -26.60 16.10 22.65
C ALA A 290 -26.35 15.94 21.15
N SER A 291 -25.44 16.73 20.57
CA SER A 291 -25.03 16.60 19.16
C SER A 291 -24.42 15.22 18.90
N THR A 292 -23.47 14.80 19.73
CA THR A 292 -22.82 13.49 19.60
C THR A 292 -23.84 12.35 19.66
N LEU A 293 -24.80 12.41 20.59
CA LEU A 293 -25.84 11.39 20.72
C LEU A 293 -26.80 11.41 19.53
N ALA A 294 -27.23 12.59 19.07
CA ALA A 294 -28.08 12.72 17.89
C ALA A 294 -27.40 12.18 16.63
N ASP A 295 -26.10 12.44 16.46
CA ASP A 295 -25.30 11.93 15.35
C ASP A 295 -25.18 10.40 15.39
N GLN A 296 -24.96 9.83 16.59
CA GLN A 296 -24.89 8.38 16.80
C GLN A 296 -26.22 7.68 16.47
N ILE A 297 -27.34 8.27 16.89
CA ILE A 297 -28.68 7.70 16.62
C ILE A 297 -29.04 7.86 15.14
N SER A 298 -28.82 9.04 14.56
CA SER A 298 -29.18 9.35 13.16
C SER A 298 -28.37 8.59 12.13
N ALA A 299 -27.15 8.17 12.48
CA ALA A 299 -26.35 7.35 11.60
C ALA A 299 -26.83 5.90 11.50
N GLY A 300 -27.79 5.51 12.33
CA GLY A 300 -28.29 4.16 12.39
C GLY A 300 -27.40 3.24 13.22
N ALA A 301 -28.02 2.17 13.71
CA ALA A 301 -27.35 1.12 14.43
C ALA A 301 -26.60 0.18 13.47
N LEU A 302 -25.43 -0.30 13.90
CA LEU A 302 -24.75 -1.34 13.14
C LEU A 302 -25.51 -2.68 13.21
N PRO A 303 -25.53 -3.47 12.12
CA PRO A 303 -26.29 -4.72 12.04
C PRO A 303 -25.77 -5.76 13.05
N ALA A 304 -24.48 -5.72 13.36
CA ALA A 304 -23.80 -6.59 14.30
C ALA A 304 -22.84 -5.78 15.17
N THR A 305 -22.49 -6.35 16.34
CA THR A 305 -21.45 -5.79 17.21
C THR A 305 -20.13 -5.75 16.45
N ILE A 306 -19.36 -4.70 16.66
CA ILE A 306 -18.06 -4.52 16.02
C ILE A 306 -16.95 -4.35 17.06
N ALA A 307 -15.72 -4.64 16.66
CA ALA A 307 -14.53 -4.38 17.48
C ALA A 307 -13.41 -3.80 16.61
N PRO A 308 -12.75 -2.70 17.02
CA PRO A 308 -11.53 -2.24 16.37
C PRO A 308 -10.41 -3.26 16.65
N ILE A 309 -9.88 -3.87 15.59
CA ILE A 309 -8.85 -4.92 15.65
C ILE A 309 -7.48 -4.43 15.17
N GLN A 310 -7.45 -3.32 14.44
CA GLN A 310 -6.23 -2.55 14.17
C GLN A 310 -6.60 -1.07 14.15
N SER A 311 -5.70 -0.25 14.67
CA SER A 311 -5.84 1.20 14.65
C SER A 311 -4.49 1.84 14.44
N SER A 312 -4.38 2.75 13.50
CA SER A 312 -3.18 3.53 13.25
C SER A 312 -3.52 5.01 13.27
N SER A 313 -2.62 5.83 13.78
CA SER A 313 -2.70 7.29 13.76
C SER A 313 -1.37 7.81 13.31
N VAL A 314 -1.35 8.60 12.24
CA VAL A 314 -0.14 9.24 11.72
C VAL A 314 -0.27 10.75 11.87
N SER A 315 0.75 11.39 12.44
CA SER A 315 0.80 12.85 12.49
C SER A 315 1.04 13.44 11.09
N ALA A 316 0.31 14.50 10.75
CA ALA A 316 0.42 15.17 9.45
C ALA A 316 1.83 15.71 9.15
N THR A 317 2.60 16.04 10.19
CA THR A 317 3.92 16.64 10.08
C THR A 317 5.00 15.60 9.73
N LEU A 318 4.92 14.41 10.32
CA LEU A 318 5.81 13.30 9.99
C LEU A 318 5.66 12.86 8.53
N GLY A 319 4.41 12.79 8.04
CA GLY A 319 4.12 12.50 6.64
C GLY A 319 4.70 13.54 5.68
N GLN A 320 4.52 14.84 5.96
CA GLN A 320 5.05 15.92 5.13
C GLN A 320 6.58 15.94 5.04
N ASP A 321 7.27 15.77 6.17
CA ASP A 321 8.74 15.73 6.19
C ASP A 321 9.28 14.55 5.37
N THR A 322 8.64 13.38 5.51
CA THR A 322 8.98 12.16 4.77
C THR A 322 8.77 12.35 3.27
N VAL A 323 7.65 12.96 2.86
CA VAL A 323 7.39 13.28 1.45
C VAL A 323 8.44 14.23 0.91
N ARG A 324 8.78 15.31 1.63
CA ARG A 324 9.78 16.28 1.17
C ARG A 324 11.14 15.63 0.94
N LYS A 325 11.62 14.83 1.91
CA LYS A 325 12.89 14.10 1.80
C LYS A 325 12.88 13.13 0.62
N SER A 326 11.79 12.37 0.47
CA SER A 326 11.65 11.39 -0.61
C SER A 326 11.56 12.02 -2.00
N LEU A 327 10.93 13.20 -2.13
CA LEU A 327 10.90 13.97 -3.38
C LEU A 327 12.28 14.52 -3.75
N ILE A 328 13.05 15.03 -2.77
CA ILE A 328 14.43 15.49 -3.01
C ILE A 328 15.30 14.32 -3.43
N ALA A 329 15.23 13.20 -2.73
CA ALA A 329 15.94 11.97 -3.08
C ALA A 329 15.57 11.47 -4.49
N GLY A 330 14.28 11.48 -4.82
CA GLY A 330 13.77 11.15 -6.14
C GLY A 330 14.29 12.09 -7.23
N LEU A 331 14.36 13.40 -6.97
CA LEU A 331 14.92 14.39 -7.91
C LEU A 331 16.43 14.16 -8.12
N VAL A 332 17.18 13.89 -7.06
CA VAL A 332 18.61 13.54 -7.17
C VAL A 332 18.78 12.28 -8.02
N GLY A 333 18.02 11.22 -7.74
CA GLY A 333 18.03 9.99 -8.54
C GLY A 333 17.66 10.23 -10.01
N PHE A 334 16.64 11.06 -10.27
CA PHE A 334 16.22 11.45 -11.61
C PHE A 334 17.34 12.14 -12.40
N ILE A 335 18.02 13.11 -11.80
CA ILE A 335 19.15 13.82 -12.41
C ILE A 335 20.30 12.86 -12.70
N VAL A 336 20.64 11.99 -11.74
CA VAL A 336 21.70 10.99 -11.91
C VAL A 336 21.41 10.04 -13.07
N ILE A 337 20.15 9.60 -13.24
CA ILE A 337 19.76 8.78 -14.40
C ILE A 337 19.97 9.53 -15.71
N ILE A 338 19.53 10.78 -15.81
CA ILE A 338 19.72 11.56 -17.06
C ILE A 338 21.20 11.71 -17.37
N LEU A 339 22.03 12.03 -16.37
CA LEU A 339 23.48 12.15 -16.55
C LEU A 339 24.10 10.82 -16.98
N PHE A 340 23.70 9.71 -16.35
CA PHE A 340 24.15 8.37 -16.75
C PHE A 340 23.73 8.03 -18.18
N MET A 341 22.47 8.30 -18.56
CA MET A 341 21.97 8.02 -19.89
C MET A 341 22.70 8.85 -20.95
N VAL A 342 22.90 10.15 -20.72
CA VAL A 342 23.66 11.01 -21.63
C VAL A 342 25.13 10.60 -21.69
N GLY A 343 25.76 10.28 -20.56
CA GLY A 343 27.16 9.87 -20.51
C GLY A 343 27.40 8.54 -21.24
N TYR A 344 26.59 7.52 -20.95
CA TYR A 344 26.77 6.17 -21.48
C TYR A 344 26.20 6.00 -22.90
N TYR A 345 24.98 6.51 -23.13
CA TYR A 345 24.26 6.37 -24.41
C TYR A 345 24.37 7.58 -25.33
N ARG A 346 25.06 8.65 -24.92
CA ARG A 346 25.31 9.86 -25.74
C ARG A 346 23.99 10.47 -26.24
N PHE A 347 23.87 10.63 -27.56
CA PHE A 347 22.73 11.29 -28.18
C PHE A 347 21.40 10.52 -27.99
N PRO A 348 21.32 9.19 -28.20
CA PRO A 348 20.19 8.38 -27.74
C PRO A 348 19.82 8.63 -26.26
N GLY A 349 20.83 8.75 -25.40
CA GLY A 349 20.66 9.07 -23.98
C GLY A 349 19.95 10.40 -23.73
N LEU A 350 20.31 11.44 -24.48
CA LEU A 350 19.63 12.74 -24.43
C LEU A 350 18.16 12.63 -24.85
N LEU A 351 17.86 11.89 -25.93
CA LEU A 351 16.48 11.67 -26.36
C LEU A 351 15.66 10.89 -25.33
N ALA A 352 16.27 9.89 -24.68
CA ALA A 352 15.64 9.18 -23.56
C ALA A 352 15.41 10.11 -22.36
N GLY A 353 16.32 11.04 -22.06
CA GLY A 353 16.12 12.04 -21.01
C GLY A 353 14.92 12.95 -21.27
N VAL A 354 14.74 13.40 -22.52
CA VAL A 354 13.54 14.17 -22.92
C VAL A 354 12.27 13.32 -22.81
N ALA A 355 12.31 12.06 -23.25
CA ALA A 355 11.19 11.13 -23.11
C ALA A 355 10.86 10.82 -21.63
N LEU A 356 11.87 10.80 -20.75
CA LEU A 356 11.73 10.60 -19.32
C LEU A 356 11.06 11.81 -18.63
N LEU A 357 11.35 13.03 -19.07
CA LEU A 357 10.62 14.24 -18.63
C LEU A 357 9.15 14.19 -19.04
N CYS A 358 8.87 13.81 -20.28
CA CYS A 358 7.50 13.62 -20.77
C CYS A 358 6.77 12.53 -19.97
N TYR A 359 7.45 11.40 -19.70
CA TYR A 359 6.96 10.33 -18.86
C TYR A 359 6.56 10.84 -17.46
N ALA A 360 7.44 11.58 -16.79
CA ALA A 360 7.17 12.10 -15.45
C ALA A 360 5.94 13.02 -15.44
N GLY A 361 5.82 13.93 -16.41
CA GLY A 361 4.64 14.80 -16.55
C GLY A 361 3.35 14.01 -16.81
N ILE A 362 3.38 13.00 -17.69
CA ILE A 362 2.20 12.17 -17.97
C ILE A 362 1.77 11.39 -16.72
N VAL A 363 2.71 10.79 -15.98
CA VAL A 363 2.39 10.05 -14.75
C VAL A 363 1.78 10.96 -13.69
N LEU A 364 2.34 12.17 -13.49
CA LEU A 364 1.79 13.15 -12.54
C LEU A 364 0.38 13.61 -12.92
N ALA A 365 0.13 13.85 -14.21
CA ALA A 365 -1.21 14.17 -14.70
C ALA A 365 -2.19 13.00 -14.49
N LEU A 366 -1.76 11.77 -14.74
CA LEU A 366 -2.61 10.59 -14.51
C LEU A 366 -2.96 10.40 -13.04
N TYR A 367 -2.07 10.70 -12.09
CA TYR A 367 -2.40 10.65 -10.66
C TYR A 367 -3.42 11.71 -10.22
N LYS A 368 -3.64 12.76 -11.02
CA LYS A 368 -4.71 13.75 -10.77
C LYS A 368 -6.04 13.37 -11.41
N VAL A 369 -6.01 12.58 -12.48
CA VAL A 369 -7.22 12.19 -13.23
C VAL A 369 -7.78 10.85 -12.75
N VAL A 370 -6.89 9.93 -12.39
CA VAL A 370 -7.25 8.63 -11.81
C VAL A 370 -7.29 8.80 -10.28
N PRO A 371 -8.34 8.33 -9.59
CA PRO A 371 -8.45 8.44 -8.12
C PRO A 371 -7.50 7.45 -7.42
N VAL A 372 -6.19 7.69 -7.56
CA VAL A 372 -5.13 6.92 -6.93
C VAL A 372 -4.70 7.63 -5.65
N THR A 373 -4.90 6.97 -4.52
CA THR A 373 -4.37 7.43 -3.24
C THR A 373 -2.86 7.17 -3.17
N ILE A 374 -2.06 8.24 -3.19
CA ILE A 374 -0.60 8.14 -3.09
C ILE A 374 -0.21 7.99 -1.62
N THR A 375 0.33 6.84 -1.26
CA THR A 375 0.97 6.56 0.04
C THR A 375 2.47 6.84 -0.03
N LEU A 376 3.19 6.82 1.09
CA LEU A 376 4.66 6.88 1.13
C LEU A 376 5.28 5.72 0.35
N ALA A 377 4.71 4.52 0.48
CA ALA A 377 5.09 3.38 -0.37
C ALA A 377 4.78 3.68 -1.84
N GLY A 378 3.59 4.20 -2.16
CA GLY A 378 3.21 4.62 -3.51
C GLY A 378 4.16 5.67 -4.11
N LEU A 379 4.65 6.61 -3.30
CA LEU A 379 5.67 7.56 -3.70
C LEU A 379 7.00 6.87 -4.04
N ALA A 380 7.43 5.90 -3.23
CA ALA A 380 8.59 5.08 -3.54
C ALA A 380 8.37 4.22 -4.80
N GLY A 381 7.14 3.72 -5.05
CA GLY A 381 6.76 3.04 -6.28
C GLY A 381 6.84 3.95 -7.51
N PHE A 382 6.37 5.19 -7.40
CA PHE A 382 6.57 6.22 -8.43
C PHE A 382 8.05 6.48 -8.69
N VAL A 383 8.85 6.70 -7.65
CA VAL A 383 10.29 6.95 -7.80
C VAL A 383 11.01 5.74 -8.40
N LEU A 384 10.68 4.51 -7.98
CA LEU A 384 11.17 3.27 -8.59
C LEU A 384 10.79 3.19 -10.08
N SER A 385 9.56 3.55 -10.44
CA SER A 385 9.08 3.52 -11.82
C SER A 385 9.88 4.46 -12.73
N VAL A 386 10.37 5.60 -12.22
CA VAL A 386 11.30 6.49 -12.94
C VAL A 386 12.59 5.76 -13.29
N GLY A 387 13.16 5.01 -12.34
CA GLY A 387 14.36 4.20 -12.58
C GLY A 387 14.14 3.13 -13.65
N MET A 388 12.98 2.49 -13.64
CA MET A 388 12.63 1.46 -14.63
C MET A 388 12.20 2.05 -15.99
N ALA A 389 11.75 3.30 -16.04
CA ALA A 389 11.20 3.90 -17.25
C ALA A 389 12.22 4.01 -18.40
N VAL A 390 13.52 3.96 -18.08
CA VAL A 390 14.60 3.97 -19.07
C VAL A 390 15.01 2.56 -19.55
N ASP A 391 14.57 1.46 -18.92
CA ASP A 391 14.92 0.06 -19.30
C ASP A 391 14.61 -0.22 -20.77
N ALA A 392 13.38 0.10 -21.19
CA ALA A 392 12.96 -0.10 -22.57
C ALA A 392 13.84 0.69 -23.56
N ASN A 393 14.23 1.92 -23.20
CA ASN A 393 15.13 2.74 -24.00
C ASN A 393 16.54 2.12 -24.07
N VAL A 394 17.09 1.66 -22.94
CA VAL A 394 18.38 0.95 -22.86
C VAL A 394 18.41 -0.25 -23.80
N LEU A 395 17.36 -1.08 -23.80
CA LEU A 395 17.24 -2.23 -24.71
C LEU A 395 17.24 -1.82 -26.18
N ILE A 396 16.45 -0.81 -26.55
CA ILE A 396 16.38 -0.29 -27.92
C ILE A 396 17.76 0.21 -28.34
N PHE A 397 18.49 0.88 -27.45
CA PHE A 397 19.79 1.48 -27.74
C PHE A 397 20.87 0.43 -27.92
N GLU A 398 20.93 -0.57 -27.05
CA GLU A 398 21.88 -1.69 -27.21
C GLU A 398 21.62 -2.45 -28.52
N ARG A 399 20.35 -2.74 -28.85
CA ARG A 399 20.02 -3.36 -30.16
C ARG A 399 20.33 -2.46 -31.35
N THR A 400 20.16 -1.15 -31.22
CA THR A 400 20.54 -0.19 -32.26
C THR A 400 22.06 -0.15 -32.44
N ARG A 401 22.82 -0.14 -31.34
CA ARG A 401 24.29 -0.16 -31.34
C ARG A 401 24.82 -1.44 -31.95
N ASP A 402 24.20 -2.58 -31.64
CA ASP A 402 24.52 -3.86 -32.28
C ASP A 402 24.38 -3.75 -33.80
N GLU A 403 23.26 -3.23 -34.31
CA GLU A 403 23.02 -3.10 -35.75
C GLU A 403 23.99 -2.11 -36.43
N LEU A 404 24.33 -1.01 -35.75
CA LEU A 404 25.34 -0.04 -36.21
C LEU A 404 26.73 -0.66 -36.32
N ARG A 405 27.12 -1.49 -35.35
CA ARG A 405 28.40 -2.23 -35.38
C ARG A 405 28.49 -3.23 -36.53
N HIS A 406 27.34 -3.71 -37.05
CA HIS A 406 27.27 -4.55 -38.25
C HIS A 406 27.20 -3.71 -39.55
N GLY A 407 27.60 -2.44 -39.52
CA GLY A 407 27.69 -1.57 -40.69
C GLY A 407 26.36 -1.06 -41.24
N ARG A 408 25.23 -1.26 -40.53
CA ARG A 408 23.93 -0.78 -41.02
C ARG A 408 23.82 0.75 -40.90
N PRO A 409 23.18 1.43 -41.87
CA PRO A 409 22.97 2.88 -41.76
C PRO A 409 22.05 3.21 -40.58
N VAL A 410 22.28 4.36 -39.92
CA VAL A 410 21.60 4.74 -38.66
C VAL A 410 20.09 4.60 -38.73
N SER A 411 19.45 5.05 -39.81
CA SER A 411 17.99 4.98 -39.95
C SER A 411 17.44 3.54 -40.00
N LEU A 412 18.21 2.59 -40.53
CA LEU A 412 17.84 1.17 -40.57
C LEU A 412 18.17 0.49 -39.24
N ALA A 413 19.33 0.82 -38.64
CA ALA A 413 19.74 0.30 -37.35
C ALA A 413 18.74 0.66 -36.24
N VAL A 414 18.25 1.91 -36.21
CA VAL A 414 17.22 2.33 -35.24
C VAL A 414 15.90 1.58 -35.48
N ASP A 415 15.41 1.46 -36.72
CA ASP A 415 14.17 0.71 -37.04
C ASP A 415 14.28 -0.77 -36.63
N ALA A 416 15.43 -1.39 -36.91
CA ALA A 416 15.73 -2.75 -36.49
C ALA A 416 15.80 -2.89 -34.96
N GLY A 417 16.44 -1.93 -34.29
CA GLY A 417 16.52 -1.85 -32.83
C GLY A 417 15.14 -1.87 -32.17
N PHE A 418 14.23 -0.99 -32.58
CA PHE A 418 12.85 -0.97 -32.07
C PHE A 418 12.11 -2.28 -32.33
N ARG A 419 12.19 -2.85 -33.54
CA ARG A 419 11.47 -4.08 -33.90
C ARG A 419 11.97 -5.29 -33.14
N ARG A 420 13.29 -5.43 -32.97
CA ARG A 420 13.91 -6.57 -32.26
C ARG A 420 13.76 -6.44 -30.74
N ALA A 421 13.75 -5.24 -30.21
CA ALA A 421 13.55 -4.97 -28.79
C ALA A 421 12.11 -5.24 -28.33
N PHE A 422 11.11 -4.94 -29.17
CA PHE A 422 9.70 -4.91 -28.77
C PHE A 422 9.19 -6.17 -28.03
N PRO A 423 9.45 -7.42 -28.48
CA PRO A 423 8.97 -8.60 -27.76
C PRO A 423 9.47 -8.65 -26.32
N ALA A 424 10.77 -8.43 -26.10
CA ALA A 424 11.35 -8.43 -24.76
C ALA A 424 10.81 -7.30 -23.88
N ILE A 425 10.60 -6.10 -24.42
CA ILE A 425 10.00 -4.96 -23.70
C ILE A 425 8.57 -5.27 -23.27
N ARG A 426 7.75 -5.83 -24.17
CA ARG A 426 6.37 -6.19 -23.85
C ARG A 426 6.35 -7.28 -22.78
N ASP A 427 7.17 -8.32 -22.95
CA ASP A 427 7.11 -9.50 -22.12
C ASP A 427 7.58 -9.21 -20.69
N SER A 428 8.59 -8.34 -20.50
CA SER A 428 9.01 -7.88 -19.17
C SER A 428 7.94 -7.02 -18.47
N ASN A 429 7.37 -6.01 -19.14
CA ASN A 429 6.35 -5.16 -18.53
C ASN A 429 5.06 -5.93 -18.16
N ILE A 430 4.64 -6.92 -18.95
CA ILE A 430 3.49 -7.78 -18.60
C ILE A 430 3.77 -8.55 -17.30
N SER A 431 4.99 -9.04 -17.10
CA SER A 431 5.32 -9.75 -15.85
C SER A 431 5.27 -8.84 -14.62
N THR A 432 5.68 -7.57 -14.74
CA THR A 432 5.52 -6.58 -13.68
C THR A 432 4.04 -6.29 -13.40
N LEU A 433 3.22 -6.18 -14.45
CA LEU A 433 1.78 -5.98 -14.30
C LEU A 433 1.09 -7.17 -13.63
N ILE A 434 1.54 -8.41 -13.88
CA ILE A 434 1.06 -9.61 -13.15
C ILE A 434 1.38 -9.47 -11.66
N ALA A 435 2.60 -9.06 -11.30
CA ALA A 435 2.96 -8.85 -9.89
C ALA A 435 2.13 -7.71 -9.25
N CYS A 436 1.92 -6.60 -9.96
CA CYS A 436 1.07 -5.50 -9.49
C CYS A 436 -0.38 -5.95 -9.29
N PHE A 437 -0.92 -6.80 -10.17
CA PHE A 437 -2.27 -7.35 -10.03
C PHE A 437 -2.43 -8.13 -8.73
N PHE A 438 -1.49 -9.02 -8.42
CA PHE A 438 -1.52 -9.80 -7.18
C PHE A 438 -1.31 -8.92 -5.94
N LEU A 439 -0.39 -7.95 -5.98
CA LEU A 439 -0.22 -6.96 -4.91
C LEU A 439 -1.50 -6.13 -4.67
N TYR A 440 -2.21 -5.76 -5.73
CA TYR A 440 -3.42 -4.95 -5.63
C TYR A 440 -4.60 -5.73 -5.02
N ILE A 441 -4.74 -7.03 -5.32
CA ILE A 441 -5.84 -7.83 -4.80
C ILE A 441 -5.59 -8.27 -3.36
N PHE A 442 -4.36 -8.71 -3.04
CA PHE A 442 -4.05 -9.34 -1.76
C PHE A 442 -3.27 -8.45 -0.78
N GLY A 443 -2.76 -7.30 -1.23
CA GLY A 443 -2.00 -6.38 -0.38
C GLY A 443 -2.89 -5.55 0.57
N SER A 444 -2.29 -5.01 1.64
CA SER A 444 -2.92 -4.01 2.51
C SER A 444 -3.15 -2.69 1.77
N SER A 445 -3.88 -1.75 2.38
CA SER A 445 -4.18 -0.42 1.81
C SER A 445 -2.94 0.29 1.25
N VAL A 446 -1.85 0.28 2.01
CA VAL A 446 -0.55 0.86 1.63
C VAL A 446 0.06 0.16 0.42
N VAL A 447 -0.03 -1.17 0.37
CA VAL A 447 0.50 -2.01 -0.72
C VAL A 447 -0.31 -1.85 -2.01
N LYS A 448 -1.63 -1.69 -1.92
CA LYS A 448 -2.49 -1.42 -3.08
C LYS A 448 -2.13 -0.11 -3.76
N GLY A 449 -1.88 0.95 -2.98
CA GLY A 449 -1.39 2.24 -3.48
C GLY A 449 -0.04 2.10 -4.20
N PHE A 450 0.89 1.35 -3.63
CA PHE A 450 2.16 1.00 -4.28
C PHE A 450 1.95 0.24 -5.61
N ALA A 451 1.12 -0.79 -5.61
CA ALA A 451 0.88 -1.62 -6.79
C ALA A 451 0.29 -0.82 -7.95
N LEU A 452 -0.66 0.07 -7.66
CA LEU A 452 -1.34 0.90 -8.65
C LEU A 452 -0.41 1.98 -9.23
N THR A 453 0.38 2.65 -8.38
CA THR A 453 1.38 3.64 -8.82
C THR A 453 2.46 2.99 -9.69
N LEU A 454 2.95 1.80 -9.29
CA LEU A 454 3.89 1.03 -10.09
C LEU A 454 3.30 0.58 -11.43
N ALA A 455 2.05 0.08 -11.44
CA ALA A 455 1.37 -0.36 -12.66
C ALA A 455 1.19 0.79 -13.67
N ILE A 456 0.76 1.97 -13.20
CA ILE A 456 0.66 3.17 -14.05
C ILE A 456 2.03 3.55 -14.60
N GLY A 457 3.06 3.58 -13.76
CA GLY A 457 4.43 3.88 -14.20
C GLY A 457 4.93 2.89 -15.27
N VAL A 458 4.70 1.60 -15.08
CA VAL A 458 5.04 0.56 -16.07
C VAL A 458 4.29 0.76 -17.39
N MET A 459 2.99 1.04 -17.36
CA MET A 459 2.21 1.30 -18.59
C MET A 459 2.67 2.56 -19.33
N VAL A 460 2.89 3.67 -18.61
CA VAL A 460 3.30 4.94 -19.22
C VAL A 460 4.74 4.86 -19.73
N SER A 461 5.63 4.12 -19.05
CA SER A 461 7.01 3.92 -19.52
C SER A 461 7.06 3.06 -20.79
N PHE A 462 6.25 2.01 -20.87
CA PHE A 462 6.05 1.25 -22.09
C PHE A 462 5.55 2.15 -23.23
N PHE A 463 4.54 2.97 -22.98
CA PHE A 463 4.02 3.93 -23.96
C PHE A 463 5.09 4.95 -24.38
N SER A 464 5.85 5.49 -23.42
CA SER A 464 6.91 6.47 -23.67
C SER A 464 8.01 5.89 -24.57
N ALA A 465 8.51 4.69 -24.26
CA ALA A 465 9.54 4.05 -25.07
C ALA A 465 9.06 3.69 -26.48
N VAL A 466 7.85 3.13 -26.62
CA VAL A 466 7.33 2.67 -27.93
C VAL A 466 6.86 3.83 -28.81
N THR A 467 6.39 4.93 -28.21
CA THR A 467 5.72 6.02 -28.92
C THR A 467 6.54 7.31 -28.89
N ILE A 468 6.85 7.84 -27.69
CA ILE A 468 7.52 9.15 -27.53
C ILE A 468 8.97 9.06 -27.99
N THR A 469 9.77 8.13 -27.45
CA THR A 469 11.16 7.94 -27.86
C THR A 469 11.25 7.66 -29.36
N ARG A 470 10.35 6.82 -29.89
CA ARG A 470 10.28 6.53 -31.33
C ARG A 470 9.97 7.77 -32.17
N ALA A 471 9.04 8.62 -31.73
CA ALA A 471 8.72 9.87 -32.41
C ALA A 471 9.91 10.85 -32.40
N LEU A 472 10.63 10.94 -31.28
CA LEU A 472 11.85 11.76 -31.17
C LEU A 472 12.93 11.30 -32.16
N PHE A 473 13.20 9.99 -32.26
CA PHE A 473 14.12 9.46 -33.27
C PHE A 473 13.65 9.76 -34.68
N ALA A 474 12.36 9.54 -34.94
CA ALA A 474 11.80 9.78 -36.26
C ALA A 474 11.99 11.24 -36.69
N PHE A 475 11.79 12.20 -35.76
CA PHE A 475 11.98 13.63 -36.01
C PHE A 475 13.45 13.98 -36.26
N VAL A 476 14.36 13.49 -35.41
CA VAL A 476 15.78 13.82 -35.52
C VAL A 476 16.43 13.21 -36.77
N LEU A 477 16.03 11.99 -37.16
CA LEU A 477 16.58 11.30 -38.34
C LEU A 477 16.20 11.97 -39.67
N GLN A 478 15.30 12.96 -39.66
CA GLN A 478 15.05 13.83 -40.81
C GLN A 478 16.19 14.83 -41.05
N ARG A 479 16.94 15.19 -40.00
CA ARG A 479 18.06 16.13 -40.07
C ARG A 479 19.38 15.39 -40.26
N ASN A 480 20.31 16.00 -41.00
CA ASN A 480 21.62 15.40 -41.29
C ASN A 480 22.43 15.10 -40.03
N VAL A 481 22.33 15.96 -39.00
CA VAL A 481 23.00 15.77 -37.70
C VAL A 481 22.59 14.43 -37.05
N GLY A 482 21.30 14.08 -37.11
CA GLY A 482 20.76 12.85 -36.53
C GLY A 482 21.21 11.56 -37.21
N ARG A 483 21.80 11.65 -38.41
CA ARG A 483 22.26 10.48 -39.18
C ARG A 483 23.74 10.16 -38.96
N ASN A 484 24.45 10.95 -38.14
CA ASN A 484 25.86 10.71 -37.86
C ASN A 484 26.04 9.53 -36.88
N PRO A 485 26.66 8.41 -37.28
CA PRO A 485 26.83 7.24 -36.42
C PRO A 485 27.64 7.51 -35.13
N ARG A 486 28.57 8.46 -35.17
CA ARG A 486 29.45 8.81 -34.01
C ARG A 486 28.66 9.31 -32.79
N LEU A 487 27.46 9.85 -33.02
CA LEU A 487 26.56 10.29 -31.95
C LEU A 487 25.95 9.13 -31.15
N TYR A 488 25.94 7.92 -31.70
CA TYR A 488 25.27 6.76 -31.13
C TYR A 488 26.24 5.80 -30.44
N THR A 489 27.41 5.57 -31.06
CA THR A 489 28.46 4.70 -30.55
C THR A 489 29.80 5.02 -31.20
N GLU A 490 30.90 4.67 -30.54
CA GLU A 490 32.21 4.58 -31.19
C GLU A 490 32.23 3.32 -32.04
N ILE A 491 32.44 3.51 -33.35
CA ILE A 491 32.66 2.41 -34.29
C ILE A 491 34.16 2.19 -34.29
N HIS A 492 34.64 1.18 -33.55
CA HIS A 492 36.01 0.70 -33.70
C HIS A 492 36.04 -0.25 -34.90
N GLU A 493 36.89 0.01 -35.90
CA GLU A 493 37.11 -0.86 -37.08
C GLU A 493 37.52 -2.30 -36.68
N GLU A 494 38.09 -2.47 -35.48
CA GLU A 494 38.52 -3.76 -34.92
C GLU A 494 37.39 -4.81 -34.80
N TYR A 495 36.12 -4.39 -34.76
CA TYR A 495 34.96 -5.31 -34.71
C TYR A 495 34.78 -6.13 -36.00
N GLU A 496 35.24 -5.63 -37.15
CA GLU A 496 35.16 -6.35 -38.43
C GLU A 496 36.21 -7.47 -38.53
N GLU A 497 37.39 -7.27 -37.93
CA GLU A 497 38.50 -8.23 -38.03
C GLU A 497 38.46 -9.30 -36.93
N ARG A 498 37.93 -8.97 -35.74
CA ARG A 498 37.78 -9.92 -34.62
C ARG A 498 36.50 -9.62 -33.83
N PRO A 499 35.41 -10.39 -34.01
CA PRO A 499 34.30 -10.30 -33.06
C PRO A 499 34.86 -10.58 -31.65
N PRO A 500 34.49 -9.79 -30.62
CA PRO A 500 35.00 -10.01 -29.28
C PRO A 500 34.62 -11.43 -28.85
N GLY A 501 35.62 -12.32 -28.80
CA GLY A 501 35.47 -13.58 -28.09
C GLY A 501 35.08 -13.23 -26.67
N GLY A 502 33.94 -13.73 -26.19
CA GLY A 502 33.51 -13.49 -24.82
C GLY A 502 34.64 -13.87 -23.88
N ARG A 503 35.35 -12.88 -23.32
CA ARG A 503 36.49 -13.08 -22.43
C ARG A 503 36.08 -13.76 -21.12
N PHE A 504 34.78 -13.78 -20.83
CA PHE A 504 34.19 -14.42 -19.66
C PHE A 504 33.48 -15.72 -20.05
N ASP A 505 33.99 -16.84 -19.53
CA ASP A 505 33.32 -18.14 -19.59
C ASP A 505 32.49 -18.32 -18.31
N ILE A 506 31.26 -17.80 -18.34
CA ILE A 506 30.30 -17.84 -17.25
C ILE A 506 29.83 -19.27 -16.99
N VAL A 507 29.64 -20.05 -18.06
CA VAL A 507 29.11 -21.42 -17.98
C VAL A 507 30.12 -22.37 -17.35
N ARG A 508 31.41 -22.24 -17.67
CA ARG A 508 32.48 -23.03 -17.02
C ARG A 508 32.55 -22.78 -15.52
N SER A 509 32.32 -21.54 -15.10
CA SER A 509 32.35 -21.14 -13.68
C SER A 509 31.01 -21.33 -12.96
N ARG A 510 30.03 -22.05 -13.53
CA ARG A 510 28.68 -22.23 -12.93
C ARG A 510 28.68 -22.66 -11.47
N ASN A 511 29.61 -23.54 -11.09
CA ASN A 511 29.70 -24.05 -9.72
C ASN A 511 30.12 -22.95 -8.72
N LEU A 512 30.92 -21.97 -9.14
CA LEU A 512 31.29 -20.83 -8.30
C LEU A 512 30.10 -19.91 -8.05
N TRP A 513 29.23 -19.70 -9.05
CA TRP A 513 28.02 -18.91 -8.90
C TRP A 513 27.02 -19.59 -7.98
N PHE A 514 26.78 -20.90 -8.15
CA PHE A 514 25.97 -21.67 -7.21
C PHE A 514 26.56 -21.70 -5.81
N ALA A 515 27.88 -21.83 -5.67
CA ALA A 515 28.55 -21.79 -4.36
C ALA A 515 28.37 -20.41 -3.69
N GLY A 516 28.48 -19.30 -4.44
CA GLY A 516 28.24 -17.96 -3.93
C GLY A 516 26.81 -17.78 -3.42
N SER A 517 25.82 -18.23 -4.19
CA SER A 517 24.41 -18.24 -3.75
C SER A 517 24.19 -19.07 -2.49
N ILE A 518 24.74 -20.28 -2.45
CA ILE A 518 24.62 -21.18 -1.31
C ILE A 518 25.31 -20.58 -0.07
N ALA A 519 26.44 -19.89 -0.24
CA ALA A 519 27.15 -19.21 0.84
C ALA A 519 26.35 -18.07 1.48
N ILE A 520 25.32 -17.55 0.81
CA ILE A 520 24.38 -16.57 1.39
C ILE A 520 23.13 -17.27 1.92
N ILE A 521 22.58 -18.22 1.16
CA ILE A 521 21.34 -18.93 1.51
C ILE A 521 21.52 -19.77 2.77
N ILE A 522 22.62 -20.53 2.93
CA ILE A 522 22.80 -21.39 4.11
C ILE A 522 22.89 -20.55 5.40
N PRO A 523 23.77 -19.54 5.52
CA PRO A 523 23.75 -18.67 6.70
C PRO A 523 22.42 -17.96 6.91
N GLY A 524 21.74 -17.56 5.82
CA GLY A 524 20.41 -16.96 5.89
C GLY A 524 19.37 -17.92 6.49
N ILE A 525 19.32 -19.17 6.03
CA ILE A 525 18.43 -20.21 6.58
C ILE A 525 18.80 -20.48 8.04
N LEU A 526 20.09 -20.60 8.37
CA LEU A 526 20.53 -20.79 9.76
C LEU A 526 20.11 -19.60 10.65
N ALA A 527 20.25 -18.36 10.18
CA ALA A 527 19.80 -17.18 10.90
C ALA A 527 18.27 -17.21 11.11
N ILE A 528 17.49 -17.61 10.11
CA ILE A 528 16.04 -17.78 10.24
C ILE A 528 15.69 -18.89 11.25
N LEU A 529 16.42 -20.00 11.25
CA LEU A 529 16.15 -21.13 12.16
C LEU A 529 16.58 -20.85 13.61
N ILE A 530 17.69 -20.13 13.81
CA ILE A 530 18.26 -19.86 15.15
C ILE A 530 17.65 -18.60 15.77
N TRP A 531 17.51 -17.52 15.01
CA TRP A 531 17.07 -16.22 15.51
C TRP A 531 15.63 -15.86 15.10
N GLY A 532 15.10 -16.50 14.06
CA GLY A 532 13.83 -16.08 13.47
C GLY A 532 13.93 -14.77 12.69
N PHE A 533 12.81 -14.33 12.13
CA PHE A 533 12.69 -12.99 11.58
C PHE A 533 12.36 -11.99 12.68
N ARG A 534 12.93 -10.78 12.57
CA ARG A 534 12.42 -9.64 13.33
C ARG A 534 11.09 -9.18 12.73
N LEU A 535 9.99 -9.65 13.30
CA LEU A 535 8.65 -9.32 12.81
C LEU A 535 8.30 -7.86 13.14
N GLY A 536 7.78 -7.16 12.14
CA GLY A 536 7.13 -5.87 12.29
C GLY A 536 5.73 -6.04 12.91
N LEU A 537 5.09 -4.91 13.22
CA LEU A 537 3.80 -4.90 13.94
C LEU A 537 2.71 -5.67 13.19
N ASP A 538 2.71 -5.61 11.86
CA ASP A 538 1.82 -6.34 10.95
C ASP A 538 1.79 -7.85 11.19
N PHE A 539 2.87 -8.45 11.69
CA PHE A 539 2.98 -9.91 11.86
C PHE A 539 3.26 -10.33 13.30
N ALA A 540 3.91 -9.48 14.10
CA ALA A 540 4.08 -9.72 15.53
C ALA A 540 2.78 -9.44 16.32
N GLY A 541 1.94 -8.53 15.82
CA GLY A 541 0.92 -7.87 16.62
C GLY A 541 1.55 -6.94 17.67
N GLY A 542 0.72 -6.20 18.38
CA GLY A 542 1.17 -5.35 19.48
C GLY A 542 0.75 -3.90 19.32
N ASN A 543 1.39 -3.03 20.10
CA ASN A 543 1.28 -1.59 19.93
C ASN A 543 2.64 -0.98 19.64
N ARG A 544 2.65 0.10 18.88
CA ARG A 544 3.80 0.96 18.62
C ARG A 544 3.42 2.42 18.88
N ILE A 545 4.23 3.10 19.66
CA ILE A 545 4.16 4.55 19.87
C ILE A 545 5.47 5.14 19.37
N ASP A 546 5.45 5.96 18.33
CA ASP A 546 6.59 6.79 17.97
C ASP A 546 6.33 8.21 18.48
N ALA A 547 7.11 8.65 19.46
CA ALA A 547 6.98 9.97 20.06
C ALA A 547 8.27 10.76 19.92
N THR A 548 8.16 12.03 19.51
CA THR A 548 9.30 12.97 19.55
C THR A 548 9.17 13.85 20.79
N LEU A 549 10.15 13.82 21.68
CA LEU A 549 10.09 14.52 22.95
C LEU A 549 10.78 15.88 22.87
N ASN A 550 10.29 16.86 23.65
CA ASN A 550 10.88 18.21 23.69
C ASN A 550 12.16 18.27 24.53
N ARG A 551 12.16 17.57 25.66
CA ARG A 551 13.32 17.52 26.57
C ARG A 551 14.27 16.41 26.12
N PRO A 552 15.58 16.68 25.96
CA PRO A 552 16.55 15.62 25.65
C PRO A 552 16.47 14.53 26.71
N THR A 553 16.15 13.31 26.28
CA THR A 553 15.85 12.19 27.16
C THR A 553 16.69 10.98 26.73
N THR A 554 16.99 10.07 27.64
CA THR A 554 17.65 8.79 27.28
C THR A 554 16.63 7.68 27.06
N GLN A 555 17.02 6.65 26.29
CA GLN A 555 16.21 5.45 26.10
C GLN A 555 15.79 4.82 27.44
N SER A 556 16.68 4.80 28.43
CA SER A 556 16.42 4.24 29.75
C SER A 556 15.37 5.02 30.54
N GLN A 557 15.36 6.36 30.42
CA GLN A 557 14.37 7.22 31.07
C GLN A 557 12.96 7.03 30.47
N VAL A 558 12.87 6.95 29.13
CA VAL A 558 11.62 6.66 28.44
C VAL A 558 11.12 5.26 28.79
N ALA A 559 12.02 4.26 28.84
CA ALA A 559 11.67 2.90 29.24
C ALA A 559 11.16 2.82 30.69
N ALA A 560 11.79 3.54 31.62
CA ALA A 560 11.32 3.62 33.01
C ALA A 560 9.91 4.23 33.10
N THR A 561 9.66 5.30 32.33
CA THR A 561 8.34 5.97 32.28
C THR A 561 7.27 5.07 31.70
N ALA A 562 7.55 4.37 30.59
CA ALA A 562 6.61 3.41 30.00
C ALA A 562 6.32 2.25 30.95
N ARG A 563 7.35 1.68 31.60
CA ARG A 563 7.18 0.60 32.58
C ARG A 563 6.41 1.05 33.82
N ARG A 564 6.56 2.30 34.26
CA ARG A 564 5.84 2.83 35.42
C ARG A 564 4.31 2.78 35.24
N VAL A 565 3.82 2.95 34.02
CA VAL A 565 2.38 3.04 33.72
C VAL A 565 1.82 1.74 33.13
N ALA A 566 2.65 0.97 32.44
CA ALA A 566 2.25 -0.23 31.71
C ALA A 566 3.31 -1.34 31.76
N ALA A 567 3.81 -1.69 32.95
CA ALA A 567 4.81 -2.76 33.14
C ALA A 567 4.34 -4.11 32.57
N ASP A 568 3.05 -4.41 32.69
CA ASP A 568 2.39 -5.62 32.21
C ASP A 568 2.45 -5.78 30.70
N LEU A 569 2.52 -4.67 29.95
CA LEU A 569 2.61 -4.68 28.49
C LEU A 569 4.04 -4.91 27.97
N GLN A 570 5.02 -5.06 28.86
CA GLN A 570 6.44 -5.28 28.54
C GLN A 570 6.98 -4.26 27.50
N PRO A 571 6.98 -2.95 27.82
CA PRO A 571 7.39 -1.94 26.86
C PRO A 571 8.88 -2.05 26.53
N GLU A 572 9.16 -2.18 25.24
CA GLU A 572 10.48 -2.12 24.63
C GLU A 572 10.66 -0.77 23.97
N VAL A 573 11.63 0.01 24.45
CA VAL A 573 11.92 1.34 23.91
C VAL A 573 13.15 1.27 23.05
N GLN A 574 13.10 1.90 21.88
CA GLN A 574 14.24 2.12 21.03
C GLN A 574 14.40 3.62 20.78
N ALA A 575 15.61 4.14 21.02
CA ALA A 575 15.95 5.52 20.66
C ALA A 575 16.21 5.63 19.16
N GLU A 576 15.78 6.76 18.59
CA GLU A 576 15.99 7.16 17.21
C GLU A 576 16.59 8.58 17.17
N ASP A 577 16.86 9.10 15.98
CA ASP A 577 17.47 10.42 15.81
C ASP A 577 16.52 11.54 16.28
N ASN A 578 17.11 12.67 16.69
CA ASN A 578 16.38 13.89 17.11
C ASN A 578 15.43 13.71 18.31
N ASN A 579 15.83 12.92 19.32
CA ASN A 579 15.07 12.71 20.56
C ASN A 579 13.69 12.09 20.30
N ARG A 580 13.65 11.22 19.28
CA ARG A 580 12.50 10.40 18.92
C ARG A 580 12.68 9.01 19.51
N PHE A 581 11.58 8.42 19.96
CA PHE A 581 11.57 7.09 20.57
C PHE A 581 10.43 6.26 19.97
N SER A 582 10.78 5.04 19.55
CA SER A 582 9.83 4.00 19.19
C SER A 582 9.61 3.10 20.40
N ILE A 583 8.39 3.03 20.90
CA ILE A 583 8.00 2.21 22.05
C ILE A 583 7.08 1.10 21.55
N ARG A 584 7.49 -0.15 21.73
CA ARG A 584 6.69 -1.32 21.36
C ARG A 584 6.17 -2.00 22.60
N THR A 585 4.94 -2.49 22.55
CA THR A 585 4.33 -3.23 23.66
C THR A 585 3.57 -4.44 23.15
N LEU A 586 3.28 -5.38 24.05
CA LEU A 586 2.32 -6.45 23.80
C LEU A 586 0.93 -5.88 23.42
N PRO A 587 0.11 -6.63 22.65
CA PRO A 587 -1.20 -6.18 22.20
C PRO A 587 -2.10 -5.77 23.37
N SER A 588 -2.73 -4.60 23.28
CA SER A 588 -3.67 -4.11 24.30
C SER A 588 -4.67 -3.12 23.72
N ALA A 589 -5.70 -2.77 24.50
CA ALA A 589 -6.65 -1.75 24.10
C ALA A 589 -5.99 -0.37 23.99
N ILE A 590 -6.40 0.42 23.00
CA ILE A 590 -5.80 1.73 22.71
C ILE A 590 -5.76 2.67 23.92
N THR A 591 -6.79 2.61 24.77
CA THR A 591 -6.90 3.40 26.00
C THR A 591 -5.82 3.09 27.03
N ARG A 592 -5.21 1.90 26.96
CA ARG A 592 -4.04 1.55 27.79
C ARG A 592 -2.77 2.14 27.20
N VAL A 593 -2.68 2.18 25.88
CA VAL A 593 -1.51 2.72 25.17
C VAL A 593 -1.45 4.24 25.28
N THR A 594 -2.60 4.93 25.26
CA THR A 594 -2.66 6.39 25.48
C THR A 594 -2.16 6.80 26.87
N GLN A 595 -2.19 5.91 27.87
CA GLN A 595 -1.61 6.23 29.19
C GLN A 595 -0.09 6.36 29.16
N ILE A 596 0.58 5.60 28.28
CA ILE A 596 2.02 5.74 28.06
C ILE A 596 2.30 7.10 27.41
N ASP A 597 1.50 7.46 26.41
CA ASP A 597 1.59 8.75 25.73
C ASP A 597 1.36 9.93 26.69
N ASP A 598 0.29 9.91 27.48
CA ASP A 598 -0.02 10.93 28.48
C ASP A 598 1.13 11.10 29.50
N ALA A 599 1.75 10.00 29.91
CA ALA A 599 2.87 10.02 30.84
C ALA A 599 4.14 10.63 30.21
N LEU A 600 4.42 10.34 28.96
CA LEU A 600 5.54 10.93 28.22
C LEU A 600 5.31 12.42 27.96
N ALA A 601 4.08 12.80 27.61
CA ALA A 601 3.67 14.18 27.44
C ALA A 601 3.85 14.99 28.73
N LYS A 602 3.47 14.41 29.87
CA LYS A 602 3.61 15.03 31.17
C LYS A 602 5.07 15.19 31.61
N ASP A 603 5.89 14.14 31.47
CA ASP A 603 7.25 14.12 32.01
C ASP A 603 8.26 14.86 31.12
N TYR A 604 8.10 14.76 29.80
CA TYR A 604 9.10 15.24 28.83
C TYR A 604 8.58 16.27 27.82
N GLY A 605 7.26 16.38 27.69
CA GLY A 605 6.62 17.21 26.66
C GLY A 605 6.76 16.62 25.26
N ILE A 606 5.71 16.72 24.45
CA ILE A 606 5.72 16.23 23.07
C ILE A 606 6.02 17.36 22.10
N LYS A 607 6.94 17.10 21.17
CA LYS A 607 7.27 18.04 20.11
C LYS A 607 6.07 18.20 19.20
N SER A 608 5.65 19.45 19.06
CA SER A 608 4.55 19.82 18.17
C SER A 608 5.08 20.65 17.01
N VAL A 609 4.72 20.28 15.79
CA VAL A 609 5.04 21.04 14.58
C VAL A 609 3.71 21.58 14.04
N GLY A 610 3.61 22.91 13.87
CA GLY A 610 2.34 23.55 13.50
C GLY A 610 1.21 23.35 14.52
N GLY A 611 1.53 23.19 15.81
CA GLY A 611 0.55 23.01 16.88
C GLY A 611 -0.03 21.60 17.03
N LYS A 612 0.41 20.61 16.23
CA LYS A 612 -0.02 19.22 16.33
C LYS A 612 1.08 18.31 16.89
N PRO A 613 0.77 17.38 17.82
CA PRO A 613 1.75 16.50 18.44
C PRO A 613 2.34 15.51 17.41
N GLN A 614 3.66 15.30 17.46
CA GLN A 614 4.37 14.30 16.66
C GLN A 614 4.34 12.94 17.33
N ILE A 615 3.16 12.31 17.27
CA ILE A 615 2.93 10.95 17.76
C ILE A 615 2.42 10.10 16.59
N GLN A 616 2.99 8.91 16.45
CA GLN A 616 2.40 7.83 15.67
C GLN A 616 1.96 6.73 16.64
N LEU A 617 0.69 6.35 16.58
CA LEU A 617 0.15 5.27 17.39
C LEU A 617 -0.35 4.19 16.46
N GLU A 618 0.19 2.99 16.58
CA GLU A 618 -0.20 1.84 15.76
C GLU A 618 -0.51 0.67 16.68
N THR A 619 -1.64 0.03 16.46
CA THR A 619 -2.10 -1.14 17.23
C THR A 619 -2.55 -2.19 16.23
N VAL A 620 -2.01 -3.40 16.35
CA VAL A 620 -2.37 -4.55 15.51
C VAL A 620 -2.75 -5.73 16.40
N GLY A 621 -3.97 -6.23 16.23
CA GLY A 621 -4.47 -7.40 16.94
C GLY A 621 -3.80 -8.72 16.49
N PRO A 622 -3.70 -9.73 17.38
CA PRO A 622 -3.06 -11.02 17.07
C PRO A 622 -3.66 -11.77 15.88
N THR A 623 -4.97 -11.64 15.68
CA THR A 623 -5.72 -12.31 14.61
C THR A 623 -5.38 -11.77 13.22
N ILE A 624 -5.33 -10.44 13.07
CA ILE A 624 -4.87 -9.80 11.83
C ILE A 624 -3.46 -10.27 11.49
N ALA A 625 -2.57 -10.29 12.49
CA ALA A 625 -1.17 -10.61 12.29
C ALA A 625 -0.96 -11.98 11.64
N SER A 626 -1.65 -13.01 12.15
CA SER A 626 -1.59 -14.37 11.57
C SER A 626 -2.13 -14.46 10.14
N SER A 627 -3.21 -13.72 9.83
CA SER A 627 -3.83 -13.71 8.50
C SER A 627 -2.96 -13.00 7.46
N LEU A 628 -2.28 -11.93 7.86
CA LEU A 628 -1.35 -11.18 7.01
C LEU A 628 -0.13 -12.03 6.65
N VAL A 629 0.47 -12.76 7.60
CA VAL A 629 1.60 -13.67 7.33
C VAL A 629 1.23 -14.71 6.28
N ARG A 630 0.09 -15.40 6.48
CA ARG A 630 -0.36 -16.45 5.54
C ARG A 630 -0.62 -15.89 4.15
N SER A 631 -1.26 -14.72 4.08
CA SER A 631 -1.57 -14.05 2.81
C SER A 631 -0.29 -13.64 2.08
N ALA A 632 0.71 -13.13 2.79
CA ALA A 632 2.01 -12.77 2.22
C ALA A 632 2.74 -13.96 1.58
N ILE A 633 2.76 -15.12 2.26
CA ILE A 633 3.42 -16.34 1.74
C ILE A 633 2.70 -16.83 0.47
N ILE A 634 1.35 -16.91 0.52
CA ILE A 634 0.54 -17.33 -0.62
C ILE A 634 0.77 -16.39 -1.81
N LEU A 635 0.78 -15.08 -1.56
CA LEU A 635 0.98 -14.05 -2.56
C LEU A 635 2.31 -14.22 -3.32
N VAL A 636 3.42 -14.43 -2.60
CA VAL A 636 4.74 -14.64 -3.22
C VAL A 636 4.77 -15.90 -4.09
N LEU A 637 4.22 -17.01 -3.60
CA LEU A 637 4.21 -18.28 -4.32
C LEU A 637 3.31 -18.24 -5.55
N VAL A 638 2.07 -17.77 -5.41
CA VAL A 638 1.09 -17.69 -6.50
C VAL A 638 1.59 -16.73 -7.58
N SER A 639 2.14 -15.57 -7.22
CA SER A 639 2.71 -14.64 -8.20
C SER A 639 3.91 -15.26 -8.93
N SER A 640 4.81 -15.95 -8.22
CA SER A 640 5.97 -16.61 -8.85
C SER A 640 5.55 -17.70 -9.84
N VAL A 641 4.53 -18.50 -9.48
CA VAL A 641 3.94 -19.51 -10.38
C VAL A 641 3.27 -18.85 -11.58
N ALA A 642 2.47 -17.80 -11.37
CA ALA A 642 1.79 -17.09 -12.46
C ALA A 642 2.78 -16.49 -13.46
N ILE A 643 3.87 -15.88 -12.98
CA ILE A 643 4.93 -15.36 -13.85
C ILE A 643 5.62 -16.50 -14.61
N ALA A 644 5.95 -17.61 -13.94
CA ALA A 644 6.55 -18.76 -14.61
C ALA A 644 5.64 -19.34 -15.71
N LEU A 645 4.34 -19.50 -15.44
CA LEU A 645 3.35 -19.98 -16.40
C LEU A 645 3.20 -19.02 -17.60
N TYR A 646 3.20 -17.70 -17.34
CA TYR A 646 3.19 -16.70 -18.39
C TYR A 646 4.41 -16.86 -19.33
N LEU A 647 5.60 -17.06 -18.77
CA LEU A 647 6.80 -17.34 -19.57
C LEU A 647 6.71 -18.66 -20.33
N ALA A 648 6.17 -19.71 -19.73
CA ALA A 648 5.92 -20.98 -20.40
C ALA A 648 5.05 -20.79 -21.65
N TYR A 649 3.98 -20.01 -21.53
CA TYR A 649 3.11 -19.67 -22.65
C TYR A 649 3.85 -18.87 -23.72
N GLN A 650 4.59 -17.85 -23.30
CA GLN A 650 5.28 -16.94 -24.21
C GLN A 650 6.41 -17.61 -25.01
N PHE A 651 7.07 -18.60 -24.41
CA PHE A 651 8.14 -19.37 -25.05
C PHE A 651 7.65 -20.61 -25.81
N ARG A 652 6.33 -20.86 -25.92
CA ARG A 652 5.76 -21.99 -26.68
C ARG A 652 6.14 -21.92 -28.17
N GLY A 653 6.66 -23.03 -28.72
CA GLY A 653 6.90 -23.21 -30.16
C GLY A 653 8.24 -22.70 -30.71
N ARG A 654 9.30 -22.58 -29.89
CA ARG A 654 10.57 -21.93 -30.30
C ARG A 654 11.86 -22.67 -29.90
N GLY A 655 12.00 -23.95 -30.28
CA GLY A 655 13.28 -24.69 -30.33
C GLY A 655 13.71 -25.43 -29.06
N ILE A 656 13.34 -24.97 -27.86
CA ILE A 656 13.48 -25.70 -26.58
C ILE A 656 12.08 -25.96 -26.02
N SER A 657 11.90 -27.02 -25.22
CA SER A 657 10.64 -27.23 -24.47
C SER A 657 10.39 -26.03 -23.56
N ALA A 658 9.29 -25.31 -23.80
CA ALA A 658 8.92 -24.10 -23.07
C ALA A 658 8.83 -24.32 -21.55
N TRP A 659 8.57 -25.56 -21.14
CA TRP A 659 8.58 -26.01 -19.76
C TRP A 659 9.95 -25.85 -19.07
N ARG A 660 11.07 -26.10 -19.75
CA ARG A 660 12.41 -25.96 -19.16
C ARG A 660 12.68 -24.51 -18.73
N PHE A 661 12.37 -23.55 -19.59
CA PHE A 661 12.50 -22.13 -19.24
C PHE A 661 11.59 -21.74 -18.07
N SER A 662 10.35 -22.20 -18.06
CA SER A 662 9.40 -21.94 -16.98
C SER A 662 9.89 -22.46 -15.63
N VAL A 663 10.35 -23.72 -15.56
CA VAL A 663 10.79 -24.33 -14.30
C VAL A 663 12.10 -23.73 -13.82
N CYS A 664 13.07 -23.51 -14.71
CA CYS A 664 14.30 -22.78 -14.35
C CYS A 664 13.98 -21.39 -13.81
N THR A 665 13.01 -20.70 -14.41
CA THR A 665 12.57 -19.39 -13.93
C THR A 665 11.97 -19.49 -12.53
N PHE A 666 11.04 -20.43 -12.30
CA PHE A 666 10.43 -20.61 -10.98
C PHE A 666 11.47 -20.84 -9.87
N PHE A 667 12.41 -21.77 -10.07
CA PHE A 667 13.48 -22.01 -9.08
C PHE A 667 14.41 -20.82 -8.90
N LYS A 668 14.68 -20.07 -9.98
CA LYS A 668 15.45 -18.84 -9.90
C LYS A 668 14.72 -17.75 -9.10
N LEU A 669 13.41 -17.58 -9.28
CA LEU A 669 12.62 -16.64 -8.46
C LEU A 669 12.60 -17.06 -6.99
N LEU A 670 12.47 -18.37 -6.72
CA LEU A 670 12.53 -18.91 -5.36
C LEU A 670 13.91 -18.67 -4.71
N HIS A 671 14.99 -18.83 -5.47
CA HIS A 671 16.33 -18.45 -5.05
C HIS A 671 16.40 -16.97 -4.63
N ASP A 672 15.86 -16.06 -5.44
CA ASP A 672 15.90 -14.62 -5.15
C ASP A 672 15.15 -14.29 -3.85
N VAL A 673 14.01 -14.96 -3.64
CA VAL A 673 13.24 -14.85 -2.39
C VAL A 673 14.08 -15.31 -1.20
N PHE A 674 14.74 -16.47 -1.29
CA PHE A 674 15.55 -17.00 -0.19
C PHE A 674 16.80 -16.15 0.09
N VAL A 675 17.47 -15.64 -0.94
CA VAL A 675 18.63 -14.76 -0.76
C VAL A 675 18.21 -13.47 -0.06
N LEU A 676 17.16 -12.79 -0.54
CA LEU A 676 16.70 -11.55 0.09
C LEU A 676 16.21 -11.81 1.51
N ALA A 677 15.39 -12.83 1.73
CA ALA A 677 14.90 -13.20 3.06
C ALA A 677 16.05 -13.58 4.03
N GLY A 678 17.04 -14.32 3.55
CA GLY A 678 18.20 -14.72 4.35
C GLY A 678 19.05 -13.52 4.77
N ILE A 679 19.38 -12.62 3.83
CA ILE A 679 20.08 -11.36 4.14
C ILE A 679 19.24 -10.53 5.11
N TRP A 680 17.93 -10.45 4.91
CA TRP A 680 17.02 -9.69 5.77
C TRP A 680 16.98 -10.22 7.20
N ALA A 681 16.96 -11.54 7.39
CA ALA A 681 17.03 -12.16 8.71
C ALA A 681 18.33 -11.81 9.45
N ILE A 682 19.46 -11.85 8.74
CA ILE A 682 20.78 -11.50 9.30
C ILE A 682 20.80 -10.02 9.70
N ILE A 683 20.40 -9.11 8.82
CA ILE A 683 20.37 -7.67 9.14
C ILE A 683 19.38 -7.39 10.27
N GLY A 684 18.23 -8.06 10.30
CA GLY A 684 17.20 -7.87 11.33
C GLY A 684 17.65 -8.24 12.74
N HIS A 685 18.63 -9.13 12.86
CA HIS A 685 19.27 -9.44 14.14
C HIS A 685 20.11 -8.26 14.67
N PHE A 686 20.85 -7.57 13.79
CA PHE A 686 21.77 -6.49 14.18
C PHE A 686 21.17 -5.09 14.09
N SER A 687 20.08 -4.91 13.34
CA SER A 687 19.47 -3.62 13.04
C SER A 687 17.96 -3.68 13.12
N SER A 688 17.34 -2.60 13.61
CA SER A 688 15.89 -2.43 13.61
C SER A 688 15.32 -2.01 12.26
N ILE A 689 16.17 -1.69 11.28
CA ILE A 689 15.74 -1.29 9.94
C ILE A 689 15.17 -2.49 9.17
N ALA A 690 15.70 -3.69 9.41
CA ALA A 690 15.30 -4.90 8.71
C ALA A 690 14.21 -5.66 9.48
N GLN A 691 12.98 -5.17 9.37
CA GLN A 691 11.79 -5.84 9.90
C GLN A 691 11.00 -6.48 8.79
N VAL A 692 10.40 -7.62 9.07
CA VAL A 692 9.44 -8.23 8.16
C VAL A 692 8.09 -7.58 8.46
N ASP A 693 7.64 -6.67 7.61
CA ASP A 693 6.32 -6.02 7.64
C ASP A 693 5.66 -6.11 6.24
N SER A 694 4.48 -5.53 6.05
CA SER A 694 3.79 -5.54 4.75
C SER A 694 4.60 -4.86 3.65
N LEU A 695 5.42 -3.86 4.00
CA LEU A 695 6.30 -3.17 3.05
C LEU A 695 7.45 -4.08 2.62
N PHE A 696 8.07 -4.84 3.53
CA PHE A 696 9.09 -5.82 3.17
C PHE A 696 8.53 -6.88 2.21
N VAL A 697 7.33 -7.40 2.44
CA VAL A 697 6.68 -8.34 1.51
C VAL A 697 6.47 -7.71 0.14
N THR A 698 6.07 -6.45 0.11
CA THR A 698 5.93 -5.67 -1.13
C THR A 698 7.27 -5.50 -1.85
N ALA A 699 8.33 -5.20 -1.12
CA ALA A 699 9.67 -5.07 -1.67
C ALA A 699 10.18 -6.41 -2.22
N LEU A 700 9.95 -7.50 -1.49
CA LEU A 700 10.30 -8.86 -1.90
C LEU A 700 9.61 -9.22 -3.22
N LEU A 701 8.29 -9.03 -3.33
CA LEU A 701 7.55 -9.36 -4.55
C LEU A 701 7.91 -8.44 -5.73
N THR A 702 8.13 -7.15 -5.46
CA THR A 702 8.61 -6.20 -6.48
C THR A 702 10.00 -6.58 -6.96
N SER A 703 10.89 -7.01 -6.07
CA SER A 703 12.22 -7.51 -6.42
C SER A 703 12.13 -8.75 -7.31
N VAL A 704 11.25 -9.71 -6.98
CA VAL A 704 10.98 -10.89 -7.83
C VAL A 704 10.52 -10.47 -9.22
N ALA A 705 9.61 -9.50 -9.30
CA ALA A 705 9.09 -8.96 -10.55
C ALA A 705 10.15 -8.17 -11.34
N PHE A 706 11.08 -7.48 -10.69
CA PHE A 706 12.21 -6.85 -11.37
C PHE A 706 13.21 -7.90 -11.86
N SER A 707 13.52 -8.87 -11.02
CA SER A 707 14.49 -9.92 -11.29
C SER A 707 14.12 -10.75 -12.53
N ILE A 708 12.84 -10.89 -12.86
CA ILE A 708 12.41 -11.58 -14.08
C ILE A 708 12.82 -10.82 -15.37
N HIS A 709 12.96 -9.48 -15.34
CA HIS A 709 13.23 -8.67 -16.52
C HIS A 709 14.48 -9.16 -17.23
N ASP A 710 15.60 -9.23 -16.51
CA ASP A 710 16.86 -9.68 -17.07
C ASP A 710 16.83 -11.15 -17.46
N THR A 711 16.09 -11.98 -16.72
CA THR A 711 15.93 -13.40 -17.06
C THR A 711 15.25 -13.58 -18.42
N ILE A 712 14.17 -12.83 -18.68
CA ILE A 712 13.45 -12.86 -19.97
C ILE A 712 14.38 -12.46 -21.11
N VAL A 713 15.22 -11.45 -20.88
CA VAL A 713 16.15 -10.92 -21.88
C VAL A 713 17.25 -11.92 -22.23
N VAL A 714 17.87 -12.52 -21.21
CA VAL A 714 18.87 -13.57 -21.39
C VAL A 714 18.25 -14.75 -22.13
N PHE A 715 17.04 -15.17 -21.76
CA PHE A 715 16.35 -16.30 -22.39
C PHE A 715 15.92 -16.00 -23.83
N ASP A 716 15.45 -14.79 -24.11
CA ASP A 716 15.13 -14.33 -25.46
C ASP A 716 16.36 -14.39 -26.36
N ARG A 717 17.54 -14.00 -25.83
CA ARG A 717 18.81 -14.06 -26.55
C ARG A 717 19.32 -15.48 -26.75
N ILE A 718 19.23 -16.35 -25.74
CA ILE A 718 19.54 -17.78 -25.85
C ILE A 718 18.74 -18.40 -27.00
N ARG A 719 17.44 -18.15 -27.01
CA ARG A 719 16.54 -18.63 -28.06
C ARG A 719 16.88 -18.07 -29.44
N GLU A 720 17.23 -16.78 -29.53
CA GLU A 720 17.66 -16.16 -30.78
C GLU A 720 18.92 -16.84 -31.34
N ASN A 721 19.93 -17.04 -30.51
CA ASN A 721 21.20 -17.65 -30.93
C ASN A 721 21.06 -19.14 -31.28
N LEU A 722 20.13 -19.87 -30.63
CA LEU A 722 19.82 -21.27 -30.98
C LEU A 722 19.24 -21.44 -32.40
N ARG A 723 18.66 -20.39 -32.99
CA ARG A 723 18.09 -20.43 -34.35
C ARG A 723 19.12 -20.22 -35.47
N VAL A 724 20.29 -19.68 -35.16
CA VAL A 724 21.31 -19.29 -36.16
C VAL A 724 22.11 -20.50 -36.68
N GLY A 725 21.74 -21.72 -36.26
CA GLY A 725 22.31 -22.99 -36.73
C GLY A 725 23.39 -23.56 -35.80
N PRO A 726 23.88 -24.80 -36.05
CA PRO A 726 24.71 -25.58 -35.12
C PRO A 726 26.19 -25.14 -35.08
N ARG A 727 26.46 -23.83 -35.06
CA ARG A 727 27.84 -23.30 -35.00
C ARG A 727 28.48 -23.41 -33.61
N PHE A 728 27.67 -23.53 -32.57
CA PHE A 728 28.12 -23.54 -31.17
C PHE A 728 27.48 -24.70 -30.41
N THR A 729 28.16 -25.22 -29.39
CA THR A 729 27.54 -26.15 -28.43
C THR A 729 26.46 -25.43 -27.61
N PHE A 730 25.61 -26.18 -26.91
CA PHE A 730 24.58 -25.60 -26.04
C PHE A 730 25.20 -24.64 -25.01
N ASP A 731 26.27 -25.09 -24.34
CA ASP A 731 27.04 -24.30 -23.36
C ASP A 731 27.63 -23.03 -23.98
N GLN A 732 28.25 -23.13 -25.16
CA GLN A 732 28.79 -21.97 -25.88
C GLN A 732 27.69 -20.99 -26.29
N THR A 733 26.53 -21.50 -26.70
CA THR A 733 25.38 -20.67 -27.07
C THR A 733 24.85 -19.91 -25.87
N ILE A 734 24.74 -20.57 -24.72
CA ILE A 734 24.32 -19.93 -23.47
C ILE A 734 25.35 -18.89 -23.03
N ASN A 735 26.64 -19.24 -23.01
CA ASN A 735 27.70 -18.32 -22.62
C ASN A 735 27.73 -17.06 -23.50
N LEU A 736 27.65 -17.25 -24.82
CA LEU A 736 27.58 -16.16 -25.78
C LEU A 736 26.36 -15.26 -25.55
N SER A 737 25.19 -15.88 -25.31
CA SER A 737 23.95 -15.15 -25.10
C SER A 737 23.98 -14.31 -23.83
N THR A 738 24.44 -14.89 -22.71
CA THR A 738 24.59 -14.18 -21.44
C THR A 738 25.58 -13.02 -21.56
N ALA A 739 26.75 -13.25 -22.19
CA ALA A 739 27.75 -12.20 -22.38
C ALA A 739 27.22 -11.04 -23.24
N GLN A 740 26.45 -11.33 -24.30
CA GLN A 740 25.85 -10.32 -25.17
C GLN A 740 24.78 -9.47 -24.46
N THR A 741 24.08 -10.02 -23.47
CA THR A 741 23.04 -9.28 -22.73
C THR A 741 23.54 -8.62 -21.45
N MET A 742 24.71 -9.01 -20.95
CA MET A 742 25.23 -8.59 -19.64
C MET A 742 25.33 -7.07 -19.49
N THR A 743 25.92 -6.37 -20.48
CA THR A 743 26.05 -4.91 -20.45
C THR A 743 24.70 -4.22 -20.31
N ARG A 744 23.70 -4.69 -21.05
CA ARG A 744 22.35 -4.16 -20.97
C ARG A 744 21.72 -4.39 -19.59
N SER A 745 21.79 -5.61 -19.08
CA SER A 745 21.24 -5.96 -17.76
C SER A 745 21.89 -5.13 -16.64
N LEU A 746 23.22 -4.99 -16.67
CA LEU A 746 23.94 -4.14 -15.72
C LEU A 746 23.52 -2.67 -15.82
N ASN A 747 23.43 -2.10 -17.02
CA ASN A 747 23.03 -0.70 -17.18
C ASN A 747 21.59 -0.45 -16.69
N THR A 748 20.69 -1.41 -16.94
CA THR A 748 19.31 -1.36 -16.47
C THR A 748 19.27 -1.40 -14.94
N ALA A 749 19.92 -2.38 -14.33
CA ALA A 749 20.03 -2.50 -12.88
C ALA A 749 20.64 -1.26 -12.23
N LEU A 750 21.68 -0.67 -12.82
CA LEU A 750 22.34 0.53 -12.31
C LEU A 750 21.40 1.74 -12.27
N THR A 751 20.58 1.96 -13.30
CA THR A 751 19.63 3.10 -13.31
C THR A 751 18.64 3.02 -12.15
N VAL A 752 18.14 1.83 -11.84
CA VAL A 752 17.23 1.60 -10.70
C VAL A 752 18.00 1.69 -9.38
N THR A 753 19.20 1.10 -9.33
CA THR A 753 20.08 1.12 -8.15
C THR A 753 20.43 2.55 -7.73
N PHE A 754 20.73 3.45 -8.67
CA PHE A 754 21.03 4.86 -8.36
C PHE A 754 19.86 5.57 -7.68
N VAL A 755 18.64 5.31 -8.14
CA VAL A 755 17.43 5.89 -7.55
C VAL A 755 17.17 5.35 -6.15
N LEU A 756 17.25 4.02 -6.00
CA LEU A 756 17.03 3.42 -4.68
C LEU A 756 18.13 3.80 -3.70
N LEU A 757 19.39 3.90 -4.15
CA LEU A 757 20.48 4.38 -3.32
C LEU A 757 20.24 5.83 -2.88
N ALA A 758 19.80 6.71 -3.78
CA ALA A 758 19.44 8.08 -3.41
C ALA A 758 18.31 8.10 -2.37
N LEU A 759 17.30 7.24 -2.50
CA LEU A 759 16.23 7.08 -1.51
C LEU A 759 16.71 6.50 -0.17
N VAL A 760 17.64 5.53 -0.16
CA VAL A 760 18.22 4.99 1.08
C VAL A 760 19.06 6.04 1.81
N LEU A 761 19.75 6.92 1.08
CA LEU A 761 20.63 7.94 1.63
C LEU A 761 19.90 9.21 2.07
N PHE A 762 18.93 9.67 1.28
CA PHE A 762 18.27 10.98 1.45
C PHE A 762 16.76 10.89 1.70
N GLY A 763 16.14 9.71 1.55
CA GLY A 763 14.71 9.50 1.78
C GLY A 763 14.33 9.55 3.27
N GLY A 764 13.03 9.49 3.54
CA GLY A 764 12.53 9.46 4.91
C GLY A 764 12.73 8.11 5.59
N GLU A 765 12.87 8.12 6.92
CA GLU A 765 13.18 6.93 7.72
C GLU A 765 12.08 5.86 7.65
N SER A 766 10.81 6.26 7.60
CA SER A 766 9.66 5.35 7.58
C SER A 766 9.64 4.39 6.39
N ILE A 767 10.27 4.75 5.26
CA ILE A 767 10.37 3.91 4.05
C ILE A 767 11.78 3.36 3.83
N ARG A 768 12.73 3.63 4.73
CA ARG A 768 14.15 3.31 4.49
C ARG A 768 14.38 1.80 4.43
N GLY A 769 13.75 1.03 5.32
CA GLY A 769 13.78 -0.44 5.30
C GLY A 769 13.19 -0.98 4.00
N PHE A 770 12.00 -0.50 3.62
CA PHE A 770 11.36 -0.86 2.37
C PHE A 770 12.26 -0.67 1.13
N VAL A 771 12.86 0.51 0.98
CA VAL A 771 13.75 0.82 -0.15
C VAL A 771 15.06 0.02 -0.08
N LEU A 772 15.60 -0.22 1.12
CA LEU A 772 16.80 -1.06 1.28
C LEU A 772 16.54 -2.51 0.85
N ALA A 773 15.37 -3.07 1.19
CA ALA A 773 14.97 -4.39 0.73
C ALA A 773 14.88 -4.45 -0.80
N LEU A 774 14.27 -3.43 -1.44
CA LEU A 774 14.24 -3.31 -2.90
C LEU A 774 15.65 -3.23 -3.50
N LEU A 775 16.55 -2.43 -2.91
CA LEU A 775 17.92 -2.26 -3.38
C LEU A 775 18.70 -3.59 -3.35
N ILE A 776 18.67 -4.30 -2.22
CA ILE A 776 19.30 -5.62 -2.08
C ILE A 776 18.68 -6.61 -3.05
N GLY A 777 17.35 -6.61 -3.16
CA GLY A 777 16.61 -7.49 -4.05
C GLY A 777 16.96 -7.30 -5.52
N ILE A 778 17.06 -6.05 -5.98
CA ILE A 778 17.43 -5.71 -7.35
C ILE A 778 18.89 -6.11 -7.65
N ILE A 779 19.81 -5.84 -6.73
CA ILE A 779 21.23 -6.23 -6.90
C ILE A 779 21.37 -7.75 -6.98
N THR A 780 20.76 -8.46 -6.02
CA THR A 780 20.83 -9.93 -5.95
C THR A 780 20.07 -10.60 -7.10
N GLY A 781 18.95 -10.03 -7.52
CA GLY A 781 18.17 -10.48 -8.68
C GLY A 781 18.87 -10.26 -10.02
N THR A 782 19.61 -9.16 -10.17
CA THR A 782 20.47 -8.93 -11.35
C THR A 782 21.56 -9.98 -11.43
N TYR A 783 22.23 -10.24 -10.29
CA TYR A 783 23.23 -11.30 -10.16
C TYR A 783 22.65 -12.67 -10.55
N SER A 784 21.52 -13.07 -9.98
CA SER A 784 20.95 -14.39 -10.24
C SER A 784 20.44 -14.53 -11.68
N SER A 785 19.93 -13.45 -12.29
CA SER A 785 19.48 -13.45 -13.69
C SER A 785 20.63 -13.68 -14.67
N ILE A 786 21.77 -13.04 -14.43
CA ILE A 786 22.94 -13.14 -15.31
C ILE A 786 23.69 -14.47 -15.08
N PHE A 787 23.91 -14.86 -13.82
CA PHE A 787 24.84 -15.93 -13.48
C PHE A 787 24.17 -17.26 -13.12
N ASN A 788 22.93 -17.25 -12.58
CA ASN A 788 22.25 -18.47 -12.13
C ASN A 788 21.18 -18.95 -13.12
N ALA A 789 20.35 -18.06 -13.69
CA ALA A 789 19.23 -18.46 -14.55
C ALA A 789 19.70 -19.23 -15.79
N SER A 790 20.73 -18.71 -16.47
CA SER A 790 21.29 -19.33 -17.67
C SER A 790 22.09 -20.59 -17.37
N THR A 791 22.79 -20.65 -16.25
CA THR A 791 23.60 -21.82 -15.85
C THR A 791 22.74 -22.96 -15.29
N LEU A 792 21.60 -22.64 -14.67
CA LEU A 792 20.61 -23.64 -14.26
C LEU A 792 20.02 -24.38 -15.48
N LEU A 793 19.80 -23.66 -16.59
CA LEU A 793 19.36 -24.27 -17.85
C LEU A 793 20.43 -25.21 -18.43
N VAL A 794 21.72 -24.87 -18.33
CA VAL A 794 22.84 -25.74 -18.70
C VAL A 794 22.87 -26.99 -17.80
N ALA A 795 22.79 -26.80 -16.49
CA ALA A 795 22.83 -27.90 -15.53
C ALA A 795 21.72 -28.92 -15.80
N TRP A 796 20.49 -28.46 -16.04
CA TRP A 796 19.39 -29.33 -16.47
C TRP A 796 19.74 -30.10 -17.74
N HIS A 797 20.20 -29.41 -18.79
CA HIS A 797 20.53 -30.03 -20.07
C HIS A 797 21.58 -31.14 -19.91
N THR A 798 22.63 -30.89 -19.12
CA THR A 798 23.69 -31.89 -18.87
C THR A 798 23.17 -33.12 -18.12
N VAL A 799 22.23 -32.98 -17.20
CA VAL A 799 21.62 -34.12 -16.48
C VAL A 799 20.78 -34.97 -17.42
N ASP A 800 20.02 -34.35 -18.34
CA ASP A 800 19.22 -35.08 -19.33
C ASP A 800 20.11 -35.86 -20.33
N GLU A 801 21.28 -35.33 -20.70
CA GLU A 801 22.26 -36.05 -21.54
C GLU A 801 22.93 -37.24 -20.84
N MET A 802 23.01 -37.22 -19.51
CA MET A 802 23.61 -38.31 -18.70
C MET A 802 22.63 -39.46 -18.40
N ARG A 803 21.35 -39.35 -18.78
CA ARG A 803 20.34 -40.41 -18.51
C ARG A 803 20.58 -41.65 -19.39
N PRO A 804 20.60 -42.87 -18.82
CA PRO A 804 20.77 -44.09 -19.61
C PRO A 804 19.61 -44.25 -20.60
N GLY A 805 19.93 -44.34 -21.90
CA GLY A 805 18.97 -44.40 -23.01
C GLY A 805 18.88 -43.12 -23.87
N ALA A 806 19.58 -42.03 -23.52
CA ALA A 806 19.69 -40.85 -24.38
C ALA A 806 20.52 -41.16 -25.64
N ALA A 807 20.05 -40.73 -26.82
CA ALA A 807 20.80 -40.88 -28.07
C ALA A 807 22.18 -40.23 -27.94
N PRO A 808 23.27 -40.88 -28.38
CA PRO A 808 24.62 -40.35 -28.19
C PRO A 808 24.72 -38.97 -28.84
N PRO A 809 25.40 -37.99 -28.21
CA PRO A 809 25.60 -36.69 -28.81
C PRO A 809 26.33 -36.93 -30.13
N GLY A 810 25.71 -36.54 -31.24
CA GLY A 810 26.33 -36.63 -32.55
C GLY A 810 27.64 -35.87 -32.49
N ARG A 811 28.77 -36.59 -32.41
CA ARG A 811 30.12 -36.04 -32.56
C ARG A 811 30.22 -35.43 -33.96
N ARG A 812 29.81 -34.17 -34.12
CA ARG A 812 30.24 -33.36 -35.25
C ARG A 812 31.51 -32.67 -34.81
N ALA A 813 32.63 -33.18 -35.32
CA ALA A 813 33.95 -32.61 -35.10
C ALA A 813 33.92 -31.09 -35.33
N PRO A 814 34.64 -30.29 -34.52
CA PRO A 814 34.79 -28.87 -34.80
C PRO A 814 35.45 -28.75 -36.17
N ARG A 815 34.77 -28.09 -37.12
CA ARG A 815 35.37 -27.77 -38.41
C ARG A 815 36.53 -26.81 -38.12
N ARG A 816 37.76 -27.30 -38.24
CA ARG A 816 38.99 -26.52 -38.11
C ARG A 816 38.85 -25.30 -39.02
N ILE A 817 38.90 -24.11 -38.44
CA ILE A 817 38.95 -22.86 -39.21
C ILE A 817 40.34 -22.84 -39.85
N GLU A 818 40.44 -23.30 -41.10
CA GLU A 818 41.61 -23.02 -41.92
C GLU A 818 41.63 -21.52 -42.19
N ARG A 819 42.67 -20.86 -41.66
CA ARG A 819 43.06 -19.52 -42.09
C ARG A 819 43.38 -19.60 -43.58
N ARG A 820 42.46 -19.15 -44.44
CA ARG A 820 42.85 -18.61 -45.73
C ARG A 820 43.54 -17.29 -45.47
N VAL A 821 44.88 -17.32 -45.49
CA VAL A 821 45.69 -16.15 -45.76
C VAL A 821 45.30 -15.70 -47.17
N ALA A 822 44.61 -14.56 -47.28
CA ALA A 822 44.54 -13.83 -48.53
C ALA A 822 45.87 -13.06 -48.67
N VAL A 823 46.58 -13.34 -49.76
CA VAL A 823 47.66 -12.50 -50.29
C VAL A 823 47.03 -11.26 -50.93
#